data_AF-A0A1L8DWC2-F1
#
_entry.id   AF-A0A1L8DWC2-F1
#
_cell.length_a   1.000
_cell.length_b   1.000
_cell.length_c   1.000
_cell.angle_alpha   90.00
_cell.angle_beta   90.00
_cell.angle_gamma   90.00
#
_symmetry.space_group_name_H-M   'P 1'
#
loop_
_entity.id
_entity.type
_entity.pdbx_description
1 polymer ?
#
loop_
_entity_poly.entity_id
_entity_poly.type
_entity_poly.pdbx_seq_one_letter_code
_entity_poly.pdbx_strand_id
1 'polypeptide(L)'
;VKGDGIKTHEANAQNDESWFWDADNNTSSSSSKNEEIISKSPSGGDLTIIPLDQSSDMDIQERHQKRMEDVEAKVKKVNLENALLSEKVKQLSSENKDLNENIEELDKQHGVIVENLLAQKNQLQEKVHEAKVSVEALTKMKKDLTDLAGKHEKVENAYVASVQENITIKQQMEAINNELRRAVCENVELVAAMEVKNDELKNMMREKENLQREFQEFVVKMTTERDCETTTVKQLTDKIQFLEEDVQKSTTYSSEIQKKVLELSDELEREKTEKHKVQEEFHAFREAEMHKNSTDSEKLEDQELQEMKKRFPVLEEQVREANQVAEDAKRSMKEVQEKCTQLEVEKKQLNEDLVALQEDDLTLQRNFHALEQISTEKKQLEQDFTSLQEEDLQLQRDYNDLKEKYRCLEEECETIKSQMQDLSTKFQGNERDLAEMTEKCNVIAAECDQVKIERRQIEQDFIALQEDDLNLQREFHAFRNDNFQQLSEENNNLQRQIIDLQSKINIGNVEEVSVAEVPSSSVLELLRNFGGTSTSEDALKALEDFLKANQDTKFKLDAVEKRLTEAYAGVNQQKEEIRKLEHEKKTVQADLMHYEIECSELMKNNEILVQELEEIKSGKLETIQENSEEAVAMLEKQLEECNTINQSLENDIQMLHKRLDEMDNNQEELLQKIAQLEGENSQKAAKVGELRAQASSLESEKSNLTFELMELKVEGSRSQDIEKYQNELQQLKHEGSQKDQQLTELTHAGEKMRETLDGLVKEKNELINLITVKHNESLQYHAEIQRLSQLLQQEMSKTCAKCPEFEKTLHDYQAFRTRVSELEALPDQIDCLKEKSNLLAASLLEEQQNAKVLVREKQELRDKNVNLTRDLERLRQHLLSVEEDQTAQMVDLQRQTDEYKNKLTHLEQEAQKSSTAYTSASIRANQHAETLQTQYMLLTQQRDELSTKLSAAEDRESKNQAALINLQCALEQFQRDKDRDVEATTLRIRKHLEDERRAHGDVVTEVRNLQGQLLEAKTGLLAASRISDQLEQSQANLSAQKEELQKVQEKCTKLEQKLADAETNQADKVEKTLIKNLVIGYVSAPNVGDKSQILKLISAVLDFNQMESDRIGLKPSQAWGTQGGDETQGLAQAFVKFLEKESQPRQQPTAASLLNISHTKSPNPKTPPEPAAAAPVQPILLSDNILQALSPPRNSSTILKDILNDT
;
A
#
# COMPACT_ATOMS: atom_id res chain seq x y z
N VAL A 1 -9.13 -34.03 44.57
CA VAL A 1 -9.50 -34.35 45.97
C VAL A 1 -11.00 -34.17 46.10
N LYS A 2 -11.76 -35.21 46.49
CA LYS A 2 -13.24 -35.32 46.40
C LYS A 2 -13.79 -35.23 44.95
N GLY A 3 -14.79 -35.99 44.50
CA GLY A 3 -15.28 -37.28 44.99
C GLY A 3 -16.71 -37.29 45.54
N ASP A 4 -17.66 -37.67 44.68
CA ASP A 4 -18.99 -38.25 44.98
C ASP A 4 -19.51 -38.93 43.68
N GLY A 5 -20.28 -40.05 43.70
CA GLY A 5 -20.64 -40.86 44.86
C GLY A 5 -21.58 -42.08 44.67
N ILE A 6 -22.17 -42.33 43.48
CA ILE A 6 -23.26 -43.34 43.25
C ILE A 6 -22.92 -44.11 41.94
N LYS A 7 -22.65 -45.43 41.87
CA LYS A 7 -23.37 -46.68 42.28
C LYS A 7 -24.62 -47.01 41.45
N THR A 8 -24.91 -48.22 40.97
CA THR A 8 -24.20 -49.53 40.78
C THR A 8 -25.18 -50.46 40.03
N HIS A 9 -24.75 -51.23 39.01
CA HIS A 9 -24.90 -52.70 38.93
C HIS A 9 -24.54 -53.30 37.55
N GLU A 10 -24.00 -54.52 37.58
CA GLU A 10 -23.94 -55.45 36.44
C GLU A 10 -25.07 -56.50 36.56
N ALA A 11 -25.71 -56.81 35.42
CA ALA A 11 -26.41 -58.06 35.06
C ALA A 11 -26.79 -57.89 33.57
N ASN A 12 -26.16 -58.55 32.58
CA ASN A 12 -25.92 -59.97 32.35
C ASN A 12 -27.23 -60.78 32.18
N ALA A 13 -27.56 -61.00 30.90
CA ALA A 13 -28.53 -61.91 30.26
C ALA A 13 -29.60 -62.65 31.08
N GLN A 14 -30.84 -62.71 30.55
CA GLN A 14 -31.32 -63.88 29.79
C GLN A 14 -32.78 -63.75 29.30
N ASN A 15 -33.04 -64.26 28.08
CA ASN A 15 -34.29 -64.90 27.60
C ASN A 15 -35.59 -64.03 27.53
N ASP A 16 -36.61 -64.28 26.69
CA ASP A 16 -36.89 -65.10 25.48
C ASP A 16 -38.18 -64.48 24.84
N GLU A 17 -38.73 -64.80 23.65
CA GLU A 17 -38.60 -65.95 22.73
C GLU A 17 -39.14 -65.59 21.31
N SER A 18 -38.77 -66.40 20.29
CA SER A 18 -39.60 -66.75 19.11
C SER A 18 -39.81 -65.75 17.94
N TRP A 19 -39.61 -66.10 16.64
CA TRP A 19 -38.98 -67.27 15.97
C TRP A 19 -38.62 -66.95 14.48
N PHE A 20 -37.65 -67.71 13.95
CA PHE A 20 -37.41 -68.25 12.58
C PHE A 20 -38.22 -67.75 11.33
N TRP A 21 -37.67 -67.69 10.10
CA TRP A 21 -36.30 -67.94 9.55
C TRP A 21 -36.15 -67.37 8.11
N ASP A 22 -34.99 -67.62 7.47
CA ASP A 22 -34.64 -67.23 6.09
C ASP A 22 -35.46 -67.89 4.96
N ALA A 23 -35.31 -67.35 3.73
CA ALA A 23 -36.09 -67.70 2.54
C ALA A 23 -35.64 -68.98 1.79
N ASP A 24 -36.60 -69.71 1.21
CA ASP A 24 -36.36 -70.64 0.10
C ASP A 24 -37.64 -70.86 -0.77
N ASN A 25 -37.49 -71.67 -1.82
CA ASN A 25 -38.31 -71.84 -3.02
C ASN A 25 -39.76 -72.36 -2.89
N ASN A 26 -40.48 -72.19 -4.01
CA ASN A 26 -41.56 -73.04 -4.58
C ASN A 26 -43.03 -72.91 -4.12
N THR A 27 -43.84 -72.32 -5.02
CA THR A 27 -45.20 -72.77 -5.44
C THR A 27 -46.36 -72.63 -4.41
N SER A 28 -47.65 -72.54 -4.77
CA SER A 28 -48.37 -72.91 -5.99
C SER A 28 -49.62 -72.02 -6.24
N SER A 29 -50.17 -72.10 -7.47
CA SER A 29 -51.58 -71.85 -7.83
C SER A 29 -52.06 -70.37 -7.92
N SER A 30 -53.00 -70.03 -8.81
CA SER A 30 -53.87 -70.88 -9.65
C SER A 30 -54.04 -70.44 -11.12
N SER A 31 -53.86 -71.42 -12.02
CA SER A 31 -54.70 -71.66 -13.21
C SER A 31 -54.71 -70.64 -14.37
N SER A 32 -53.85 -70.88 -15.36
CA SER A 32 -54.17 -70.59 -16.77
C SER A 32 -53.61 -71.68 -17.69
N LYS A 33 -54.48 -72.58 -18.18
CA LYS A 33 -54.20 -73.45 -19.34
C LYS A 33 -55.47 -74.06 -19.95
N ASN A 34 -55.37 -74.29 -21.25
CA ASN A 34 -56.38 -74.79 -22.18
C ASN A 34 -57.11 -76.06 -21.69
N GLU A 35 -58.33 -76.28 -22.18
CA GLU A 35 -58.55 -77.42 -23.09
C GLU A 35 -59.74 -77.20 -24.03
N GLU A 36 -59.90 -78.12 -24.99
CA GLU A 36 -60.80 -78.06 -26.14
C GLU A 36 -61.77 -79.27 -26.10
N ILE A 37 -62.69 -79.36 -27.07
CA ILE A 37 -63.47 -80.56 -27.46
C ILE A 37 -64.51 -81.12 -26.44
N ILE A 38 -65.79 -81.13 -26.84
CA ILE A 38 -66.61 -82.35 -27.11
C ILE A 38 -68.10 -81.98 -27.19
N SER A 39 -68.75 -82.43 -28.26
CA SER A 39 -70.20 -82.37 -28.46
C SER A 39 -70.91 -83.61 -27.91
N LYS A 40 -72.15 -83.47 -27.44
CA LYS A 40 -73.08 -84.59 -27.21
C LYS A 40 -74.55 -84.14 -27.09
N SER A 41 -75.37 -84.63 -28.01
CA SER A 41 -76.83 -84.76 -27.85
C SER A 41 -77.17 -86.26 -27.80
N PRO A 42 -78.13 -86.66 -26.98
CA PRO A 42 -79.39 -87.24 -27.49
C PRO A 42 -80.61 -86.65 -26.75
N SER A 43 -81.83 -86.56 -27.30
CA SER A 43 -82.64 -87.54 -28.06
C SER A 43 -83.23 -88.67 -27.20
N GLY A 44 -84.53 -88.92 -27.34
CA GLY A 44 -85.35 -89.75 -26.46
C GLY A 44 -86.23 -88.89 -25.52
N GLY A 45 -87.57 -88.91 -25.56
CA GLY A 45 -88.47 -89.69 -26.42
C GLY A 45 -89.14 -90.83 -25.65
N ASP A 46 -90.22 -90.52 -24.92
CA ASP A 46 -90.95 -91.49 -24.10
C ASP A 46 -92.44 -91.10 -24.01
N LEU A 47 -93.35 -91.97 -24.48
CA LEU A 47 -94.79 -91.92 -24.21
C LEU A 47 -95.51 -93.20 -24.70
N THR A 48 -95.70 -94.17 -23.80
CA THR A 48 -96.34 -95.48 -24.03
C THR A 48 -96.69 -96.07 -22.65
N ILE A 49 -97.81 -96.74 -22.33
CA ILE A 49 -99.03 -97.20 -23.03
C ILE A 49 -100.22 -97.06 -22.04
N ILE A 50 -101.41 -96.64 -22.48
CA ILE A 50 -102.71 -96.90 -21.81
C ILE A 50 -103.73 -97.31 -22.90
N PRO A 51 -104.64 -98.29 -22.68
CA PRO A 51 -105.16 -99.13 -23.77
C PRO A 51 -106.50 -98.69 -24.39
N LEU A 52 -106.92 -99.46 -25.39
CA LEU A 52 -108.21 -99.37 -26.09
C LEU A 52 -109.43 -99.44 -25.16
N ASP A 53 -110.42 -98.58 -25.42
CA ASP A 53 -111.81 -99.03 -25.59
C ASP A 53 -112.55 -98.10 -26.59
N GLN A 54 -113.74 -98.48 -27.06
CA GLN A 54 -114.37 -97.96 -28.27
C GLN A 54 -115.35 -96.79 -28.03
N SER A 55 -115.06 -95.59 -28.55
CA SER A 55 -116.06 -94.52 -28.73
C SER A 55 -115.69 -93.50 -29.82
N SER A 56 -116.38 -93.58 -30.96
CA SER A 56 -116.60 -92.56 -32.02
C SER A 56 -115.58 -91.41 -32.22
N ASP A 57 -114.95 -91.35 -33.40
CA ASP A 57 -113.85 -90.44 -33.76
C ASP A 57 -114.10 -88.92 -33.60
N MET A 58 -115.35 -88.47 -33.52
CA MET A 58 -115.71 -87.04 -33.63
C MET A 58 -115.21 -86.20 -32.44
N ASP A 59 -115.37 -86.69 -31.21
CA ASP A 59 -114.95 -85.99 -29.97
C ASP A 59 -113.42 -85.88 -29.83
N ILE A 60 -112.68 -86.77 -30.50
CA ILE A 60 -111.22 -86.79 -30.50
C ILE A 60 -110.70 -85.60 -31.32
N GLN A 61 -111.26 -85.39 -32.52
CA GLN A 61 -110.79 -84.37 -33.44
C GLN A 61 -110.97 -82.94 -32.89
N GLU A 62 -112.10 -82.63 -32.24
CA GLU A 62 -112.33 -81.31 -31.62
C GLU A 62 -111.38 -81.05 -30.44
N ARG A 63 -111.10 -82.08 -29.61
CA ARG A 63 -110.12 -81.98 -28.51
C ARG A 63 -108.69 -81.76 -29.00
N HIS A 64 -108.31 -82.35 -30.14
CA HIS A 64 -107.00 -82.11 -30.74
C HIS A 64 -106.90 -80.71 -31.35
N GLN A 65 -107.94 -80.25 -32.05
CA GLN A 65 -108.01 -78.89 -32.60
C GLN A 65 -107.86 -77.83 -31.50
N LYS A 66 -108.63 -77.95 -30.41
CA LYS A 66 -108.56 -76.98 -29.30
C LYS A 66 -107.22 -76.98 -28.57
N ARG A 67 -106.56 -78.14 -28.43
CA ARG A 67 -105.19 -78.22 -27.91
C ARG A 67 -104.16 -77.58 -28.83
N MET A 68 -104.31 -77.72 -30.16
CA MET A 68 -103.45 -77.04 -31.13
C MET A 68 -103.57 -75.52 -31.00
N GLU A 69 -104.79 -74.99 -30.89
CA GLU A 69 -105.05 -73.56 -30.70
C GLU A 69 -104.49 -73.04 -29.36
N ASP A 70 -104.69 -73.76 -28.25
CA ASP A 70 -104.09 -73.44 -26.94
C ASP A 70 -102.55 -73.46 -26.96
N VAL A 71 -101.94 -74.38 -27.72
CA VAL A 71 -100.48 -74.46 -27.89
C VAL A 71 -99.99 -73.34 -28.79
N GLU A 72 -100.66 -73.04 -29.91
CA GLU A 72 -100.28 -71.97 -30.81
C GLU A 72 -100.40 -70.59 -30.14
N ALA A 73 -101.42 -70.37 -29.31
CA ALA A 73 -101.56 -69.18 -28.48
C ALA A 73 -100.41 -69.04 -27.47
N LYS A 74 -100.00 -70.15 -26.82
CA LYS A 74 -98.85 -70.16 -25.90
C LYS A 74 -97.52 -69.92 -26.63
N VAL A 75 -97.31 -70.50 -27.82
CA VAL A 75 -96.14 -70.24 -28.66
C VAL A 75 -96.10 -68.78 -29.11
N LYS A 76 -97.22 -68.19 -29.52
CA LYS A 76 -97.31 -66.75 -29.85
C LYS A 76 -96.98 -65.86 -28.64
N LYS A 77 -97.46 -66.21 -27.43
CA LYS A 77 -97.13 -65.50 -26.20
C LYS A 77 -95.64 -65.60 -25.85
N VAL A 78 -95.07 -66.80 -25.88
CA VAL A 78 -93.63 -67.04 -25.62
C VAL A 78 -92.75 -66.34 -26.67
N ASN A 79 -93.16 -66.30 -27.94
CA ASN A 79 -92.44 -65.57 -28.97
C ASN A 79 -92.50 -64.05 -28.75
N LEU A 80 -93.62 -63.50 -28.26
CA LEU A 80 -93.72 -62.09 -27.88
C LEU A 80 -92.84 -61.77 -26.65
N GLU A 81 -92.85 -62.65 -25.64
CA GLU A 81 -92.01 -62.51 -24.43
C GLU A 81 -90.52 -62.61 -24.79
N ASN A 82 -90.13 -63.53 -25.68
CA ASN A 82 -88.77 -63.63 -26.22
C ASN A 82 -88.37 -62.40 -27.07
N ALA A 83 -89.30 -61.82 -27.83
CA ALA A 83 -89.04 -60.59 -28.58
C ALA A 83 -88.78 -59.40 -27.63
N LEU A 84 -89.62 -59.22 -26.61
CA LEU A 84 -89.47 -58.16 -25.60
C LEU A 84 -88.21 -58.37 -24.74
N LEU A 85 -87.84 -59.62 -24.43
CA LEU A 85 -86.57 -59.94 -23.77
C LEU A 85 -85.37 -59.65 -24.68
N SER A 86 -85.44 -59.97 -25.98
CA SER A 86 -84.38 -59.64 -26.93
C SER A 86 -84.21 -58.13 -27.12
N GLU A 87 -85.31 -57.37 -27.15
CA GLU A 87 -85.30 -55.91 -27.19
C GLU A 87 -84.71 -55.32 -25.91
N LYS A 88 -85.09 -55.82 -24.73
CA LYS A 88 -84.51 -55.40 -23.45
C LYS A 88 -83.03 -55.77 -23.30
N VAL A 89 -82.60 -56.93 -23.83
CA VAL A 89 -81.18 -57.31 -23.90
C VAL A 89 -80.40 -56.37 -24.83
N LYS A 90 -80.98 -55.95 -25.95
CA LYS A 90 -80.37 -54.92 -26.81
C LYS A 90 -80.25 -53.58 -26.10
N GLN A 91 -81.31 -53.12 -25.42
CA GLN A 91 -81.28 -51.86 -24.67
C GLN A 91 -80.20 -51.89 -23.58
N LEU A 92 -80.15 -52.96 -22.77
CA LEU A 92 -79.10 -53.14 -21.77
C LEU A 92 -77.70 -53.25 -22.41
N SER A 93 -77.59 -53.81 -23.63
CA SER A 93 -76.33 -53.87 -24.36
C SER A 93 -75.87 -52.51 -24.92
N SER A 94 -76.79 -51.60 -25.27
CA SER A 94 -76.43 -50.20 -25.58
C SER A 94 -76.09 -49.44 -24.29
N GLU A 95 -76.89 -49.53 -23.24
CA GLU A 95 -76.63 -48.85 -21.97
C GLU A 95 -75.27 -49.25 -21.36
N ASN A 96 -74.89 -50.53 -21.42
CA ASN A 96 -73.55 -50.96 -21.00
C ASN A 96 -72.42 -50.46 -21.91
N LYS A 97 -72.64 -50.34 -23.23
CA LYS A 97 -71.64 -49.78 -24.15
C LYS A 97 -71.43 -48.30 -23.90
N ASP A 98 -72.53 -47.55 -23.77
CA ASP A 98 -72.51 -46.11 -23.51
C ASP A 98 -71.86 -45.83 -22.14
N LEU A 99 -72.12 -46.66 -21.12
CA LEU A 99 -71.42 -46.60 -19.83
C LEU A 99 -69.91 -46.89 -19.96
N ASN A 100 -69.50 -47.86 -20.78
CA ASN A 100 -68.08 -48.17 -20.98
C ASN A 100 -67.34 -47.03 -21.69
N GLU A 101 -67.96 -46.41 -22.71
CA GLU A 101 -67.42 -45.23 -23.40
C GLU A 101 -67.30 -44.03 -22.46
N ASN A 102 -68.26 -43.82 -21.55
CA ASN A 102 -68.15 -42.79 -20.50
C ASN A 102 -67.03 -43.08 -19.48
N ILE A 103 -66.77 -44.35 -19.15
CA ILE A 103 -65.67 -44.74 -18.24
C ILE A 103 -64.31 -44.50 -18.93
N GLU A 104 -64.15 -44.90 -20.19
CA GLU A 104 -62.93 -44.67 -20.97
C GLU A 104 -62.62 -43.16 -21.13
N GLU A 105 -63.66 -42.31 -21.29
CA GLU A 105 -63.47 -40.85 -21.30
C GLU A 105 -63.13 -40.28 -19.91
N LEU A 106 -63.70 -40.83 -18.83
CA LEU A 106 -63.34 -40.45 -17.45
C LEU A 106 -61.89 -40.79 -17.11
N ASP A 107 -61.43 -42.00 -17.42
CA ASP A 107 -60.03 -42.41 -17.19
C ASP A 107 -59.05 -41.58 -18.05
N LYS A 108 -59.45 -41.21 -19.27
CA LYS A 108 -58.68 -40.30 -20.11
C LYS A 108 -58.59 -38.89 -19.53
N GLN A 109 -59.67 -38.37 -18.94
CA GLN A 109 -59.67 -37.08 -18.22
C GLN A 109 -58.80 -37.15 -16.95
N HIS A 110 -58.88 -38.23 -16.17
CA HIS A 110 -58.00 -38.47 -15.02
C HIS A 110 -56.53 -38.53 -15.44
N GLY A 111 -56.19 -39.22 -16.54
CA GLY A 111 -54.83 -39.27 -17.08
C GLY A 111 -54.26 -37.88 -17.37
N VAL A 112 -55.04 -37.04 -18.05
CA VAL A 112 -54.66 -35.64 -18.34
C VAL A 112 -54.51 -34.82 -17.05
N ILE A 113 -55.33 -35.03 -16.03
CA ILE A 113 -55.20 -34.34 -14.74
C ILE A 113 -53.91 -34.77 -14.02
N VAL A 114 -53.60 -36.07 -13.99
CA VAL A 114 -52.37 -36.60 -13.37
C VAL A 114 -51.11 -36.11 -14.11
N GLU A 115 -51.14 -36.07 -15.44
CA GLU A 115 -50.03 -35.55 -16.26
C GLU A 115 -49.78 -34.05 -16.00
N ASN A 116 -50.84 -33.24 -15.91
CA ASN A 116 -50.74 -31.83 -15.52
C ASN A 116 -50.22 -31.64 -14.08
N LEU A 117 -50.66 -32.45 -13.12
CA LEU A 117 -50.16 -32.41 -11.74
C LEU A 117 -48.69 -32.83 -11.63
N LEU A 118 -48.24 -33.79 -12.43
CA LEU A 118 -46.82 -34.17 -12.53
C LEU A 118 -46.00 -33.04 -13.17
N ALA A 119 -46.49 -32.38 -14.22
CA ALA A 119 -45.82 -31.23 -14.82
C ALA A 119 -45.69 -30.05 -13.82
N GLN A 120 -46.76 -29.74 -13.06
CA GLN A 120 -46.72 -28.73 -12.00
C GLN A 120 -45.78 -29.10 -10.86
N LYS A 121 -45.79 -30.37 -10.41
CA LYS A 121 -44.85 -30.88 -9.40
C LYS A 121 -43.40 -30.70 -9.87
N ASN A 122 -43.09 -31.07 -11.11
CA ASN A 122 -41.75 -30.96 -11.66
C ASN A 122 -41.30 -29.49 -11.74
N GLN A 123 -42.14 -28.57 -12.22
CA GLN A 123 -41.83 -27.13 -12.21
C GLN A 123 -41.65 -26.56 -10.80
N LEU A 124 -42.38 -27.06 -9.79
CA LEU A 124 -42.19 -26.65 -8.40
C LEU A 124 -40.88 -27.21 -7.82
N GLN A 125 -40.50 -28.44 -8.15
CA GLN A 125 -39.21 -29.02 -7.74
C GLN A 125 -38.03 -28.31 -8.41
N GLU A 126 -38.16 -27.93 -9.69
CA GLU A 126 -37.18 -27.14 -10.45
C GLU A 126 -36.99 -25.76 -9.81
N LYS A 127 -38.07 -25.01 -9.54
CA LYS A 127 -38.01 -23.71 -8.86
C LYS A 127 -37.47 -23.79 -7.43
N VAL A 128 -37.78 -24.85 -6.69
CA VAL A 128 -37.20 -25.09 -5.35
C VAL A 128 -35.69 -25.38 -5.46
N HIS A 129 -35.24 -26.05 -6.51
CA HIS A 129 -33.82 -26.27 -6.76
C HIS A 129 -33.11 -24.96 -7.14
N GLU A 130 -33.66 -24.16 -8.06
CA GLU A 130 -33.15 -22.83 -8.41
C GLU A 130 -33.06 -21.93 -7.16
N ALA A 131 -34.13 -21.81 -6.38
CA ALA A 131 -34.16 -21.02 -5.16
C ALA A 131 -33.10 -21.49 -4.13
N LYS A 132 -32.88 -22.81 -4.01
CA LYS A 132 -31.84 -23.35 -3.13
C LYS A 132 -30.44 -22.98 -3.63
N VAL A 133 -30.17 -23.08 -4.93
CA VAL A 133 -28.90 -22.64 -5.54
C VAL A 133 -28.69 -21.12 -5.36
N SER A 134 -29.75 -20.31 -5.46
CA SER A 134 -29.68 -18.87 -5.15
C SER A 134 -29.36 -18.59 -3.68
N VAL A 135 -29.90 -19.36 -2.73
CA VAL A 135 -29.59 -19.24 -1.29
C VAL A 135 -28.15 -19.70 -1.00
N GLU A 136 -27.67 -20.77 -1.64
CA GLU A 136 -26.27 -21.22 -1.55
C GLU A 136 -25.30 -20.17 -2.16
N ALA A 137 -25.70 -19.51 -3.26
CA ALA A 137 -24.95 -18.38 -3.83
C ALA A 137 -24.93 -17.15 -2.90
N LEU A 138 -26.07 -16.75 -2.32
CA LEU A 138 -26.18 -15.61 -1.41
C LEU A 138 -25.44 -15.83 -0.09
N THR A 139 -25.50 -17.04 0.48
CA THR A 139 -24.74 -17.38 1.70
C THR A 139 -23.24 -17.41 1.44
N LYS A 140 -22.79 -17.89 0.28
CA LYS A 140 -21.40 -17.75 -0.16
C LYS A 140 -21.01 -16.28 -0.34
N MET A 141 -21.80 -15.48 -1.05
CA MET A 141 -21.53 -14.06 -1.27
C MET A 141 -21.46 -13.28 0.05
N LYS A 142 -22.34 -13.60 1.02
CA LYS A 142 -22.30 -13.06 2.39
C LYS A 142 -21.00 -13.42 3.11
N LYS A 143 -20.50 -14.66 2.96
CA LYS A 143 -19.20 -15.08 3.51
C LYS A 143 -18.05 -14.32 2.85
N ASP A 144 -18.04 -14.23 1.52
CA ASP A 144 -17.01 -13.51 0.78
C ASP A 144 -16.97 -12.01 1.19
N LEU A 145 -18.14 -11.42 1.51
CA LEU A 145 -18.28 -10.05 2.02
C LEU A 145 -17.77 -9.90 3.46
N THR A 146 -18.05 -10.85 4.37
CA THR A 146 -17.44 -10.86 5.72
C THR A 146 -15.92 -11.08 5.68
N ASP A 147 -15.44 -11.93 4.78
CA ASP A 147 -14.00 -12.15 4.55
C ASP A 147 -13.33 -10.92 3.91
N LEU A 148 -14.09 -10.05 3.23
CA LEU A 148 -13.61 -8.75 2.72
C LEU A 148 -13.58 -7.70 3.84
N ALA A 149 -14.62 -7.63 4.67
CA ALA A 149 -14.66 -6.73 5.84
C ALA A 149 -13.52 -7.02 6.83
N GLY A 150 -13.29 -8.30 7.17
CA GLY A 150 -12.16 -8.71 8.01
C GLY A 150 -10.77 -8.54 7.36
N LYS A 151 -10.70 -8.27 6.06
CA LYS A 151 -9.47 -7.80 5.39
C LYS A 151 -9.34 -6.28 5.45
N HIS A 152 -10.43 -5.54 5.26
CA HIS A 152 -10.46 -4.08 5.44
C HIS A 152 -10.01 -3.69 6.84
N GLU A 153 -10.61 -4.30 7.88
CA GLU A 153 -10.26 -4.07 9.28
C GLU A 153 -8.76 -4.33 9.56
N LYS A 154 -8.16 -5.35 8.93
CA LYS A 154 -6.73 -5.63 9.07
C LYS A 154 -5.84 -4.61 8.36
N VAL A 155 -6.25 -4.11 7.19
CA VAL A 155 -5.55 -3.04 6.47
C VAL A 155 -5.68 -1.71 7.21
N GLU A 156 -6.84 -1.42 7.78
CA GLU A 156 -7.13 -0.23 8.58
C GLU A 156 -6.32 -0.23 9.88
N ASN A 157 -6.29 -1.35 10.62
CA ASN A 157 -5.44 -1.50 11.81
C ASN A 157 -3.94 -1.42 11.46
N ALA A 158 -3.49 -1.99 10.34
CA ALA A 158 -2.10 -1.86 9.87
C ALA A 158 -1.75 -0.41 9.48
N TYR A 159 -2.69 0.32 8.88
CA TYR A 159 -2.53 1.74 8.56
C TYR A 159 -2.46 2.60 9.83
N VAL A 160 -3.35 2.36 10.81
CA VAL A 160 -3.32 3.04 12.12
C VAL A 160 -2.01 2.77 12.85
N ALA A 161 -1.53 1.52 12.87
CA ALA A 161 -0.24 1.16 13.46
C ALA A 161 0.93 1.89 12.76
N SER A 162 0.95 1.92 11.43
CA SER A 162 1.98 2.65 10.67
C SER A 162 1.91 4.18 10.89
N VAL A 163 0.71 4.75 11.05
CA VAL A 163 0.55 6.17 11.41
C VAL A 163 1.08 6.44 12.83
N GLN A 164 0.84 5.54 13.79
CA GLN A 164 1.40 5.64 15.15
C GLN A 164 2.93 5.51 15.14
N GLU A 165 3.49 4.58 14.38
CA GLU A 165 4.94 4.41 14.19
C GLU A 165 5.58 5.68 13.57
N ASN A 166 4.96 6.26 12.53
CA ASN A 166 5.39 7.52 11.95
C ASN A 166 5.33 8.69 12.96
N ILE A 167 4.36 8.70 13.88
CA ILE A 167 4.30 9.69 14.97
C ILE A 167 5.43 9.47 15.98
N THR A 168 5.76 8.23 16.36
CA THR A 168 6.88 7.97 17.29
C THR A 168 8.24 8.26 16.66
N ILE A 169 8.44 7.91 15.38
CA ILE A 169 9.65 8.27 14.62
C ILE A 169 9.79 9.79 14.52
N LYS A 170 8.70 10.52 14.28
CA LYS A 170 8.72 11.98 14.27
C LYS A 170 9.09 12.58 15.63
N GLN A 171 8.54 12.04 16.73
CA GLN A 171 8.89 12.47 18.09
C GLN A 171 10.37 12.18 18.42
N GLN A 172 10.91 11.03 17.99
CA GLN A 172 12.33 10.69 18.13
C GLN A 172 13.22 11.64 17.30
N MET A 173 12.87 11.92 16.05
CA MET A 173 13.58 12.92 15.23
C MET A 173 13.55 14.31 15.88
N GLU A 174 12.42 14.72 16.46
CA GLU A 174 12.28 16.03 17.12
C GLU A 174 13.10 16.09 18.42
N ALA A 175 13.17 15.00 19.19
CA ALA A 175 14.07 14.86 20.34
C ALA A 175 15.55 14.95 19.93
N ILE A 176 15.98 14.17 18.91
CA ILE A 176 17.36 14.18 18.39
C ILE A 176 17.72 15.56 17.82
N ASN A 177 16.78 16.27 17.17
CA ASN A 177 17.01 17.63 16.66
C ASN A 177 17.19 18.64 17.81
N ASN A 178 16.45 18.49 18.91
CA ASN A 178 16.63 19.30 20.11
C ASN A 178 17.95 19.00 20.84
N GLU A 179 18.37 17.74 20.90
CA GLU A 179 19.65 17.34 21.48
C GLU A 179 20.85 17.79 20.62
N LEU A 180 20.72 17.71 19.29
CA LEU A 180 21.70 18.28 18.35
C LEU A 180 21.80 19.80 18.49
N ARG A 181 20.67 20.51 18.62
CA ARG A 181 20.67 21.97 18.88
C ARG A 181 21.38 22.31 20.20
N ARG A 182 21.13 21.53 21.25
CA ARG A 182 21.82 21.66 22.53
C ARG A 182 23.33 21.45 22.37
N ALA A 183 23.75 20.37 21.72
CA ALA A 183 25.16 20.08 21.47
C ALA A 183 25.82 21.17 20.60
N VAL A 184 25.11 21.78 19.66
CA VAL A 184 25.60 22.94 18.89
C VAL A 184 25.77 24.17 19.79
N CYS A 185 24.85 24.46 20.70
CA CYS A 185 25.01 25.53 21.69
C CYS A 185 26.23 25.29 22.61
N GLU A 186 26.36 24.08 23.18
CA GLU A 186 27.49 23.71 24.05
C GLU A 186 28.83 23.79 23.28
N ASN A 187 28.87 23.41 22.01
CA ASN A 187 30.06 23.59 21.16
C ASN A 187 30.37 25.07 20.86
N VAL A 188 29.35 25.93 20.66
CA VAL A 188 29.56 27.39 20.47
C VAL A 188 30.09 28.03 21.75
N GLU A 189 29.62 27.63 22.93
CA GLU A 189 30.14 28.08 24.23
C GLU A 189 31.59 27.63 24.44
N LEU A 190 31.93 26.39 24.07
CA LEU A 190 33.31 25.89 24.10
C LEU A 190 34.24 26.61 23.11
N VAL A 191 33.77 26.94 21.91
CA VAL A 191 34.53 27.74 20.93
C VAL A 191 34.78 29.14 21.46
N ALA A 192 33.77 29.82 22.02
CA ALA A 192 33.94 31.13 22.64
C ALA A 192 34.93 31.11 23.83
N ALA A 193 34.89 30.06 24.65
CA ALA A 193 35.87 29.86 25.72
C ALA A 193 37.30 29.63 25.19
N MET A 194 37.45 28.89 24.09
CA MET A 194 38.75 28.72 23.41
C MET A 194 39.24 30.01 22.74
N GLU A 195 38.37 30.84 22.19
CA GLU A 195 38.74 32.16 21.65
C GLU A 195 39.28 33.08 22.74
N VAL A 196 38.61 33.15 23.90
CA VAL A 196 39.11 33.89 25.08
C VAL A 196 40.47 33.35 25.53
N LYS A 197 40.65 32.03 25.63
CA LYS A 197 41.94 31.43 25.99
C LYS A 197 43.04 31.66 24.96
N ASN A 198 42.70 31.74 23.67
CA ASN A 198 43.63 32.08 22.60
C ASN A 198 44.05 33.56 22.67
N ASP A 199 43.14 34.47 23.01
CA ASP A 199 43.48 35.89 23.23
C ASP A 199 44.29 36.12 24.51
N GLU A 200 44.02 35.39 25.59
CA GLU A 200 44.92 35.32 26.76
C GLU A 200 46.33 34.87 26.34
N LEU A 201 46.45 33.79 25.55
CA LEU A 201 47.74 33.30 25.06
C LEU A 201 48.47 34.32 24.17
N LYS A 202 47.75 35.06 23.32
CA LYS A 202 48.29 36.19 22.53
C LYS A 202 48.73 37.38 23.40
N ASN A 203 48.17 37.55 24.59
CA ASN A 203 48.67 38.54 25.56
C ASN A 203 49.99 38.07 26.17
N MET A 204 50.03 36.85 26.70
CA MET A 204 51.24 36.25 27.26
C MET A 204 52.41 36.20 26.25
N MET A 205 52.12 35.91 24.98
CA MET A 205 53.13 35.95 23.90
C MET A 205 53.65 37.37 23.64
N ARG A 206 52.79 38.39 23.63
CA ARG A 206 53.22 39.79 23.48
C ARG A 206 54.03 40.30 24.68
N GLU A 207 53.68 39.87 25.89
CA GLU A 207 54.47 40.18 27.10
C GLU A 207 55.85 39.50 27.04
N LYS A 208 55.90 38.23 26.64
CA LYS A 208 57.16 37.50 26.38
C LYS A 208 58.02 38.20 25.33
N GLU A 209 57.44 38.65 24.21
CA GLU A 209 58.16 39.41 23.17
C GLU A 209 58.69 40.75 23.67
N ASN A 210 57.96 41.45 24.55
CA ASN A 210 58.41 42.68 25.18
C ASN A 210 59.56 42.41 26.17
N LEU A 211 59.41 41.44 27.07
CA LEU A 211 60.47 41.02 28.00
C LEU A 211 61.74 40.54 27.27
N GLN A 212 61.58 39.82 26.15
CA GLN A 212 62.70 39.40 25.32
C GLN A 212 63.39 40.58 24.62
N ARG A 213 62.65 41.63 24.25
CA ARG A 213 63.20 42.88 23.71
C ARG A 213 63.96 43.68 24.76
N GLU A 214 63.39 43.82 25.96
CA GLU A 214 64.04 44.47 27.10
C GLU A 214 65.32 43.74 27.52
N PHE A 215 65.30 42.41 27.56
CA PHE A 215 66.48 41.59 27.79
C PHE A 215 67.53 41.77 26.69
N GLN A 216 67.13 41.83 25.42
CA GLN A 216 68.05 42.08 24.31
C GLN A 216 68.70 43.47 24.40
N GLU A 217 67.94 44.51 24.78
CA GLU A 217 68.49 45.85 25.05
C GLU A 217 69.45 45.87 26.25
N PHE A 218 69.14 45.11 27.31
CA PHE A 218 70.02 44.96 28.46
C PHE A 218 71.34 44.26 28.09
N VAL A 219 71.28 43.18 27.29
CA VAL A 219 72.47 42.50 26.76
C VAL A 219 73.30 43.45 25.89
N VAL A 220 72.68 44.27 25.04
CA VAL A 220 73.41 45.28 24.24
C VAL A 220 74.13 46.30 25.14
N LYS A 221 73.46 46.83 26.18
CA LYS A 221 74.08 47.73 27.16
C LYS A 221 75.28 47.08 27.85
N MET A 222 75.10 45.85 28.37
CA MET A 222 76.18 45.04 28.96
C MET A 222 77.36 44.79 28.01
N THR A 223 77.12 44.61 26.70
CA THR A 223 78.21 44.52 25.71
C THR A 223 78.92 45.85 25.50
N THR A 224 78.19 46.97 25.39
CA THR A 224 78.84 48.30 25.23
C THR A 224 79.64 48.74 26.45
N GLU A 225 79.24 48.33 27.66
CA GLU A 225 80.00 48.56 28.89
C GLU A 225 81.25 47.66 28.94
N ARG A 226 81.14 46.37 28.59
CA ARG A 226 82.32 45.50 28.46
C ARG A 226 83.31 45.98 27.39
N ASP A 227 82.81 46.53 26.28
CA ASP A 227 83.65 47.10 25.22
C ASP A 227 84.35 48.38 25.70
N CYS A 228 83.67 49.23 26.49
CA CYS A 228 84.35 50.39 27.08
C CYS A 228 85.40 49.96 28.12
N GLU A 229 85.07 49.02 29.02
CA GLU A 229 86.01 48.44 29.99
C GLU A 229 87.25 47.86 29.29
N THR A 230 87.07 47.00 28.28
CA THR A 230 88.20 46.38 27.57
C THR A 230 89.06 47.40 26.81
N THR A 231 88.50 48.51 26.30
CA THR A 231 89.35 49.60 25.77
C THR A 231 90.16 50.30 26.87
N THR A 232 89.62 50.49 28.08
CA THR A 232 90.43 51.04 29.20
C THR A 232 91.49 50.07 29.69
N VAL A 233 91.19 48.76 29.76
CA VAL A 233 92.17 47.72 30.09
C VAL A 233 93.31 47.73 29.07
N LYS A 234 92.98 47.83 27.78
CA LYS A 234 93.99 47.89 26.72
C LYS A 234 94.90 49.12 26.84
N GLN A 235 94.33 50.30 27.10
CA GLN A 235 95.11 51.53 27.37
C GLN A 235 96.03 51.40 28.60
N LEU A 236 95.61 50.63 29.62
CA LEU A 236 96.45 50.32 30.79
C LEU A 236 97.55 49.32 30.44
N THR A 237 97.25 48.28 29.65
CA THR A 237 98.26 47.30 29.17
C THR A 237 99.33 47.96 28.31
N ASP A 238 98.95 48.77 27.32
CA ASP A 238 99.89 49.51 26.46
C ASP A 238 100.82 50.42 27.30
N LYS A 239 100.30 50.98 28.39
CA LYS A 239 101.04 51.85 29.32
C LYS A 239 101.93 51.07 30.29
N ILE A 240 101.55 49.86 30.68
CA ILE A 240 102.42 48.92 31.43
C ILE A 240 103.59 48.50 30.54
N GLN A 241 103.33 48.14 29.29
CA GLN A 241 104.35 47.68 28.35
C GLN A 241 105.41 48.77 28.06
N PHE A 242 105.01 50.04 28.01
CA PHE A 242 105.95 51.17 27.93
C PHE A 242 106.85 51.28 29.18
N LEU A 243 106.29 51.05 30.38
CA LEU A 243 107.07 51.05 31.62
C LEU A 243 108.01 49.84 31.71
N GLU A 244 107.60 48.67 31.20
CA GLU A 244 108.44 47.48 31.10
C GLU A 244 109.64 47.72 30.17
N GLU A 245 109.46 48.39 29.02
CA GLU A 245 110.59 48.79 28.19
C GLU A 245 111.59 49.72 28.91
N ASP A 246 111.11 50.71 29.67
CA ASP A 246 111.99 51.64 30.40
C ASP A 246 112.70 50.95 31.58
N VAL A 247 112.06 50.00 32.24
CA VAL A 247 112.73 49.09 33.20
C VAL A 247 113.79 48.24 32.50
N GLN A 248 113.51 47.72 31.30
CA GLN A 248 114.46 46.91 30.53
C GLN A 248 115.68 47.74 30.04
N LYS A 249 115.49 49.03 29.74
CA LYS A 249 116.59 49.98 29.50
C LYS A 249 117.39 50.25 30.77
N SER A 250 116.76 50.25 31.94
CA SER A 250 117.44 50.41 33.24
C SER A 250 118.29 49.17 33.61
N THR A 251 117.80 47.95 33.34
CA THR A 251 118.53 46.72 33.63
C THR A 251 119.74 46.51 32.72
N THR A 252 119.71 46.96 31.47
CA THR A 252 120.92 46.94 30.59
C THR A 252 122.01 47.87 31.11
N TYR A 253 121.68 49.10 31.55
CA TYR A 253 122.66 49.97 32.21
C TYR A 253 123.23 49.37 33.51
N SER A 254 122.40 48.66 34.29
CA SER A 254 122.87 47.95 35.48
C SER A 254 123.87 46.82 35.13
N SER A 255 123.62 46.09 34.04
CA SER A 255 124.51 45.05 33.52
C SER A 255 125.87 45.61 33.05
N GLU A 256 125.88 46.75 32.35
CA GLU A 256 127.12 47.43 31.97
C GLU A 256 127.96 47.88 33.17
N ILE A 257 127.31 48.36 34.24
CA ILE A 257 127.97 48.71 35.50
C ILE A 257 128.56 47.47 36.18
N GLN A 258 127.80 46.37 36.29
CA GLN A 258 128.29 45.12 36.89
C GLN A 258 129.52 44.56 36.15
N LYS A 259 129.51 44.61 34.81
CA LYS A 259 130.64 44.16 33.99
C LYS A 259 131.92 44.95 34.27
N LYS A 260 131.79 46.26 34.52
CA LYS A 260 132.91 47.16 34.84
C LYS A 260 133.44 47.01 36.28
N VAL A 261 132.58 46.59 37.21
CA VAL A 261 132.98 46.20 38.57
C VAL A 261 133.76 44.88 38.55
N LEU A 262 133.44 43.96 37.64
CA LEU A 262 134.18 42.72 37.47
C LEU A 262 135.61 42.97 36.98
N GLU A 263 135.79 43.79 35.95
CA GLU A 263 137.11 44.16 35.38
C GLU A 263 138.03 44.77 36.46
N LEU A 264 137.52 45.70 37.28
CA LEU A 264 138.27 46.32 38.39
C LEU A 264 138.58 45.36 39.55
N SER A 265 137.79 44.30 39.74
CA SER A 265 138.05 43.28 40.77
C SER A 265 139.21 42.36 40.37
N ASP A 266 139.29 42.05 39.08
CA ASP A 266 140.31 41.20 38.48
C ASP A 266 141.70 41.86 38.48
N GLU A 267 141.77 43.19 38.37
CA GLU A 267 143.02 43.95 38.54
C GLU A 267 143.47 44.01 40.01
N LEU A 268 142.52 44.08 40.96
CA LEU A 268 142.80 44.10 42.40
C LEU A 268 143.31 42.76 42.95
N GLU A 269 142.89 41.62 42.40
CA GLU A 269 143.47 40.31 42.76
C GLU A 269 144.91 40.15 42.27
N ARG A 270 145.27 40.75 41.12
CA ARG A 270 146.63 40.67 40.58
C ARG A 270 147.65 41.38 41.51
N GLU A 271 147.36 42.57 42.03
CA GLU A 271 148.25 43.24 43.01
C GLU A 271 148.37 42.49 44.36
N LYS A 272 147.37 41.73 44.79
CA LYS A 272 147.44 40.99 46.07
C LYS A 272 148.42 39.82 46.01
N THR A 273 148.57 39.18 44.85
CA THR A 273 149.32 37.91 44.75
C THR A 273 150.85 38.06 44.77
N GLU A 274 151.40 39.25 44.52
CA GLU A 274 152.85 39.51 44.66
C GLU A 274 153.28 39.94 46.08
N LYS A 275 152.34 40.23 46.99
CA LYS A 275 152.65 40.90 48.28
C LYS A 275 152.75 39.98 49.52
N HIS A 276 152.60 38.66 49.37
CA HIS A 276 152.58 37.72 50.51
C HIS A 276 153.38 36.42 50.31
N LYS A 277 154.60 36.55 49.76
CA LYS A 277 155.63 35.49 49.72
C LYS A 277 156.92 35.88 50.47
N VAL A 278 156.81 36.72 51.49
CA VAL A 278 157.92 37.11 52.39
C VAL A 278 157.40 37.10 53.83
N GLN A 279 158.13 36.40 54.72
CA GLN A 279 157.95 36.35 56.18
C GLN A 279 156.57 35.83 56.62
N GLU A 280 156.38 34.53 56.89
CA GLU A 280 157.13 33.63 57.78
C GLU A 280 157.12 34.03 59.27
N GLU A 281 156.92 32.99 60.09
CA GLU A 281 157.21 32.86 61.52
C GLU A 281 156.28 33.45 62.61
N PHE A 282 155.80 32.50 63.43
CA PHE A 282 155.67 32.51 64.90
C PHE A 282 154.40 33.04 65.60
N HIS A 283 153.61 32.05 66.07
CA HIS A 283 152.81 32.01 67.32
C HIS A 283 151.55 32.91 67.43
N ALA A 284 150.49 32.52 68.15
CA ALA A 284 150.05 31.18 68.61
C ALA A 284 148.62 31.25 69.21
N PHE A 285 148.01 30.07 69.37
CA PHE A 285 147.13 29.68 70.50
C PHE A 285 145.64 30.12 70.52
N ARG A 286 144.75 29.15 70.80
CA ARG A 286 143.28 29.23 71.08
C ARG A 286 142.42 29.76 69.92
N GLU A 287 141.17 29.32 69.74
CA GLU A 287 140.28 28.35 70.42
C GLU A 287 139.23 27.89 69.36
N ALA A 288 138.52 26.77 69.44
CA ALA A 288 138.75 25.44 70.03
C ALA A 288 137.74 24.46 69.40
N GLU A 289 138.04 23.16 69.37
CA GLU A 289 137.19 22.14 68.71
C GLU A 289 136.14 21.50 69.63
N MET A 290 134.99 21.19 69.02
CA MET A 290 134.12 20.01 69.25
C MET A 290 133.28 19.86 70.55
N HIS A 291 131.96 19.79 70.30
CA HIS A 291 130.89 18.98 70.93
C HIS A 291 130.85 18.67 72.44
N LYS A 292 129.71 19.05 73.05
CA LYS A 292 129.04 18.43 74.22
C LYS A 292 127.55 18.87 74.23
N ASN A 293 126.58 18.18 74.85
CA ASN A 293 126.44 16.76 75.23
C ASN A 293 124.94 16.49 75.52
N SER A 294 124.51 15.23 75.55
CA SER A 294 123.36 14.82 76.37
C SER A 294 123.83 14.59 77.82
N THR A 295 122.98 14.93 78.79
CA THR A 295 123.15 14.54 80.21
C THR A 295 123.10 13.01 80.35
N ASP A 296 123.93 12.36 81.18
CA ASP A 296 124.07 12.46 82.65
C ASP A 296 122.82 11.96 83.41
N SER A 297 122.90 11.11 84.44
CA SER A 297 124.05 10.35 85.01
C SER A 297 123.48 9.26 85.99
N GLU A 298 124.16 8.52 86.89
CA GLU A 298 125.50 8.54 87.51
C GLU A 298 126.08 7.11 87.69
N LYS A 299 127.43 6.98 87.61
CA LYS A 299 128.40 6.28 88.52
C LYS A 299 128.26 4.77 88.83
N LEU A 300 129.33 3.94 88.77
CA LEU A 300 130.63 3.96 89.51
C LEU A 300 130.43 3.72 91.02
N GLU A 301 131.24 2.95 91.76
CA GLU A 301 132.58 2.35 91.57
C GLU A 301 132.55 0.79 91.77
N ASP A 302 133.61 -0.02 91.68
CA ASP A 302 135.06 0.24 91.69
C ASP A 302 135.89 -0.79 90.88
N GLN A 303 137.12 -0.44 90.48
CA GLN A 303 138.00 -1.29 89.65
C GLN A 303 139.44 -1.35 90.18
N GLU A 304 139.71 -2.08 91.27
CA GLU A 304 141.09 -2.31 91.70
C GLU A 304 141.31 -3.60 92.52
N LEU A 305 141.64 -4.73 91.87
CA LEU A 305 142.83 -5.55 92.19
C LEU A 305 143.10 -6.66 91.14
N GLN A 306 143.66 -6.29 89.99
CA GLN A 306 144.32 -7.28 89.14
C GLN A 306 145.65 -7.73 89.79
N GLU A 307 146.10 -8.96 89.52
CA GLU A 307 147.43 -9.48 89.89
C GLU A 307 147.75 -9.88 91.36
N MET A 308 146.93 -10.71 92.01
CA MET A 308 147.45 -11.65 93.05
C MET A 308 147.25 -13.14 92.71
N LYS A 309 147.94 -13.54 91.63
CA LYS A 309 148.68 -14.81 91.45
C LYS A 309 148.15 -16.08 92.11
N LYS A 310 147.59 -16.95 91.24
CA LYS A 310 147.89 -18.38 91.09
C LYS A 310 147.60 -19.34 92.29
N ARG A 311 146.68 -20.28 92.01
CA ARG A 311 146.42 -21.56 92.70
C ARG A 311 145.72 -21.49 94.07
N PHE A 312 144.47 -21.96 94.12
CA PHE A 312 144.20 -23.33 94.58
C PHE A 312 142.86 -23.85 94.02
N PRO A 313 142.86 -24.80 93.05
CA PRO A 313 141.64 -25.43 92.52
C PRO A 313 141.17 -26.64 93.38
N VAL A 314 140.18 -27.40 92.88
CA VAL A 314 139.71 -28.74 93.35
C VAL A 314 138.44 -28.75 94.25
N LEU A 315 137.67 -27.67 94.37
CA LEU A 315 136.32 -27.71 95.02
C LEU A 315 135.15 -27.16 94.17
N GLU A 316 135.41 -26.73 92.93
CA GLU A 316 134.41 -26.05 92.09
C GLU A 316 133.87 -26.93 90.92
N GLU A 317 134.46 -28.11 90.72
CA GLU A 317 134.06 -29.06 89.66
C GLU A 317 132.75 -29.79 90.02
N GLN A 318 132.63 -30.27 91.26
CA GLN A 318 131.54 -31.14 91.72
C GLN A 318 130.19 -30.42 91.91
N VAL A 319 130.19 -29.08 91.94
CA VAL A 319 128.94 -28.27 91.95
C VAL A 319 128.42 -28.04 90.52
N ARG A 320 129.30 -28.10 89.52
CA ARG A 320 128.95 -27.79 88.11
C ARG A 320 128.08 -28.89 87.49
N GLU A 321 128.42 -30.16 87.74
CA GLU A 321 127.67 -31.31 87.21
C GLU A 321 126.26 -31.41 87.80
N ALA A 322 126.09 -31.07 89.08
CA ALA A 322 124.79 -31.10 89.76
C ALA A 322 123.79 -30.05 89.19
N ASN A 323 124.27 -28.85 88.85
CA ASN A 323 123.42 -27.80 88.27
C ASN A 323 123.03 -28.08 86.81
N GLN A 324 123.90 -28.74 86.03
CA GLN A 324 123.59 -29.07 84.62
C GLN A 324 122.37 -30.00 84.51
N VAL A 325 122.34 -31.08 85.30
CA VAL A 325 121.22 -32.05 85.30
C VAL A 325 119.90 -31.41 85.74
N ALA A 326 119.94 -30.43 86.66
CA ALA A 326 118.76 -29.71 87.12
C ALA A 326 118.15 -28.78 86.05
N GLU A 327 118.98 -28.10 85.25
CA GLU A 327 118.49 -27.23 84.16
C GLU A 327 118.01 -28.03 82.95
N ASP A 328 118.67 -29.13 82.59
CA ASP A 328 118.21 -29.97 81.47
C ASP A 328 116.86 -30.65 81.80
N ALA A 329 116.65 -31.07 83.06
CA ALA A 329 115.35 -31.57 83.52
C ALA A 329 114.23 -30.50 83.48
N LYS A 330 114.53 -29.24 83.82
CA LYS A 330 113.59 -28.11 83.63
C LYS A 330 113.27 -27.89 82.15
N ARG A 331 114.29 -27.93 81.28
CA ARG A 331 114.13 -27.66 79.85
C ARG A 331 113.18 -28.66 79.19
N SER A 332 113.32 -29.96 79.47
CA SER A 332 112.39 -30.97 78.96
C SER A 332 110.98 -30.87 79.55
N MET A 333 110.80 -30.50 80.83
CA MET A 333 109.46 -30.22 81.35
C MET A 333 108.80 -29.03 80.64
N LYS A 334 109.57 -27.97 80.35
CA LYS A 334 109.08 -26.79 79.64
C LYS A 334 108.65 -27.12 78.20
N GLU A 335 109.44 -27.90 77.47
CA GLU A 335 109.07 -28.38 76.13
C GLU A 335 107.80 -29.24 76.12
N VAL A 336 107.62 -30.12 77.10
CA VAL A 336 106.41 -30.95 77.21
C VAL A 336 105.20 -30.09 77.54
N GLN A 337 105.34 -29.12 78.44
CA GLN A 337 104.25 -28.21 78.80
C GLN A 337 103.87 -27.28 77.63
N GLU A 338 104.85 -26.78 76.87
CA GLU A 338 104.61 -25.99 75.65
C GLU A 338 103.88 -26.82 74.58
N LYS A 339 104.28 -28.08 74.36
CA LYS A 339 103.58 -29.00 73.44
C LYS A 339 102.16 -29.34 73.90
N CYS A 340 101.92 -29.51 75.20
CA CYS A 340 100.56 -29.66 75.72
C CYS A 340 99.71 -28.42 75.45
N THR A 341 100.24 -27.20 75.67
CA THR A 341 99.49 -25.97 75.35
C THR A 341 99.26 -25.78 73.85
N GLN A 342 100.18 -26.21 72.98
CA GLN A 342 99.98 -26.21 71.53
C GLN A 342 98.86 -27.16 71.11
N LEU A 343 98.84 -28.40 71.63
CA LEU A 343 97.78 -29.37 71.35
C LEU A 343 96.41 -28.92 71.90
N GLU A 344 96.36 -28.17 73.00
CA GLU A 344 95.11 -27.56 73.48
C GLU A 344 94.63 -26.37 72.63
N VAL A 345 95.56 -25.62 72.01
CA VAL A 345 95.23 -24.57 71.02
C VAL A 345 94.77 -25.19 69.70
N GLU A 346 95.49 -26.18 69.16
CA GLU A 346 95.07 -26.92 67.95
C GLU A 346 93.71 -27.59 68.15
N LYS A 347 93.46 -28.18 69.31
CA LYS A 347 92.15 -28.77 69.65
C LYS A 347 91.03 -27.72 69.73
N LYS A 348 91.32 -26.50 70.18
CA LYS A 348 90.34 -25.39 70.15
C LYS A 348 90.09 -24.94 68.72
N GLN A 349 91.15 -24.70 67.93
CA GLN A 349 91.04 -24.33 66.53
C GLN A 349 90.19 -25.33 65.75
N LEU A 350 90.52 -26.64 65.81
CA LEU A 350 89.73 -27.70 65.19
C LEU A 350 88.26 -27.77 65.65
N ASN A 351 87.94 -27.27 66.85
CA ASN A 351 86.57 -27.24 67.38
C ASN A 351 85.85 -25.93 67.01
N GLU A 352 86.57 -24.85 66.75
CA GLU A 352 86.06 -23.60 66.18
C GLU A 352 85.82 -23.78 64.67
N ASP A 353 86.77 -24.39 63.95
CA ASP A 353 86.65 -24.80 62.55
C ASP A 353 85.47 -25.78 62.33
N LEU A 354 85.24 -26.71 63.25
CA LEU A 354 84.09 -27.63 63.20
C LEU A 354 82.75 -26.91 63.40
N VAL A 355 82.71 -25.85 64.23
CA VAL A 355 81.52 -25.03 64.42
C VAL A 355 81.28 -24.15 63.19
N ALA A 356 82.32 -23.54 62.63
CA ALA A 356 82.24 -22.80 61.37
C ALA A 356 81.68 -23.67 60.23
N LEU A 357 82.17 -24.91 60.08
CA LEU A 357 81.65 -25.87 59.09
C LEU A 357 80.19 -26.29 59.36
N GLN A 358 79.72 -26.25 60.61
CA GLN A 358 78.30 -26.48 60.93
C GLN A 358 77.42 -25.26 60.64
N GLU A 359 77.94 -24.05 60.83
CA GLU A 359 77.26 -22.81 60.42
C GLU A 359 77.22 -22.68 58.89
N ASP A 360 78.29 -23.06 58.19
CA ASP A 360 78.34 -23.15 56.73
C ASP A 360 77.33 -24.18 56.19
N ASP A 361 77.24 -25.39 56.73
CA ASP A 361 76.22 -26.36 56.31
C ASP A 361 74.79 -25.85 56.58
N LEU A 362 74.55 -25.18 57.71
CA LEU A 362 73.26 -24.55 58.00
C LEU A 362 72.92 -23.38 57.07
N THR A 363 73.90 -22.61 56.58
CA THR A 363 73.64 -21.60 55.54
C THR A 363 73.47 -22.24 54.17
N LEU A 364 74.19 -23.31 53.85
CA LEU A 364 74.02 -24.07 52.60
C LEU A 364 72.62 -24.70 52.52
N GLN A 365 72.12 -25.27 53.61
CA GLN A 365 70.75 -25.80 53.71
C GLN A 365 69.68 -24.70 53.54
N ARG A 366 69.88 -23.51 54.15
CA ARG A 366 68.99 -22.36 53.94
C ARG A 366 69.00 -21.88 52.48
N ASN A 367 70.18 -21.81 51.87
CA ASN A 367 70.34 -21.39 50.47
C ASN A 367 69.71 -22.43 49.51
N PHE A 368 69.83 -23.72 49.81
CA PHE A 368 69.15 -24.78 49.06
C PHE A 368 67.63 -24.66 49.19
N HIS A 369 67.10 -24.45 50.39
CA HIS A 369 65.66 -24.29 50.61
C HIS A 369 65.10 -23.02 49.93
N ALA A 370 65.88 -21.94 49.89
CA ALA A 370 65.56 -20.72 49.14
C ALA A 370 65.59 -20.95 47.62
N LEU A 371 66.56 -21.71 47.11
CA LEU A 371 66.59 -22.12 45.68
C LEU A 371 65.40 -23.02 45.32
N GLU A 372 64.97 -23.90 46.21
CA GLU A 372 63.75 -24.70 46.03
C GLU A 372 62.49 -23.82 46.02
N GLN A 373 62.40 -22.84 46.93
CA GLN A 373 61.32 -21.85 46.93
C GLN A 373 61.30 -21.03 45.62
N ILE A 374 62.44 -20.50 45.18
CA ILE A 374 62.59 -19.80 43.89
C ILE A 374 62.22 -20.72 42.72
N SER A 375 62.48 -22.04 42.81
CA SER A 375 62.02 -23.00 41.79
C SER A 375 60.50 -23.18 41.78
N THR A 376 59.82 -23.10 42.94
CA THR A 376 58.35 -23.09 43.00
C THR A 376 57.75 -21.77 42.53
N GLU A 377 58.31 -20.63 42.92
CA GLU A 377 57.89 -19.30 42.46
C GLU A 377 58.10 -19.15 40.95
N LYS A 378 59.22 -19.65 40.41
CA LYS A 378 59.44 -19.73 38.96
C LYS A 378 58.36 -20.56 38.26
N LYS A 379 57.98 -21.73 38.80
CA LYS A 379 56.91 -22.56 38.20
C LYS A 379 55.55 -21.87 38.25
N GLN A 380 55.27 -21.14 39.34
CA GLN A 380 54.06 -20.33 39.42
C GLN A 380 54.08 -19.23 38.35
N LEU A 381 55.19 -18.49 38.20
CA LEU A 381 55.35 -17.49 37.15
C LEU A 381 55.30 -18.06 35.73
N GLU A 382 55.82 -19.27 35.49
CA GLU A 382 55.67 -19.98 34.22
C GLU A 382 54.19 -20.34 33.95
N GLN A 383 53.44 -20.75 34.97
CA GLN A 383 52.00 -21.03 34.87
C GLN A 383 51.17 -19.74 34.67
N ASP A 384 51.43 -18.70 35.46
CA ASP A 384 50.76 -17.40 35.37
C ASP A 384 51.01 -16.76 34.00
N PHE A 385 52.23 -16.89 33.46
CA PHE A 385 52.56 -16.48 32.09
C PHE A 385 51.79 -17.28 31.04
N THR A 386 51.59 -18.59 31.21
CA THR A 386 50.73 -19.35 30.27
C THR A 386 49.27 -18.91 30.33
N SER A 387 48.71 -18.60 31.51
CA SER A 387 47.35 -18.02 31.58
C SER A 387 47.27 -16.63 30.96
N LEU A 388 48.27 -15.76 31.16
CA LEU A 388 48.32 -14.45 30.51
C LEU A 388 48.45 -14.57 28.99
N GLN A 389 49.15 -15.60 28.49
CA GLN A 389 49.26 -15.89 27.05
C GLN A 389 47.94 -16.43 26.49
N GLU A 390 47.17 -17.21 27.25
CA GLU A 390 45.82 -17.65 26.88
C GLU A 390 44.80 -16.49 26.91
N GLU A 391 44.91 -15.57 27.88
CA GLU A 391 44.11 -14.33 27.94
C GLU A 391 44.43 -13.38 26.79
N ASP A 392 45.71 -13.16 26.44
CA ASP A 392 46.12 -12.35 25.28
C ASP A 392 45.61 -12.97 23.96
N LEU A 393 45.72 -14.30 23.81
CA LEU A 393 45.13 -15.03 22.68
C LEU A 393 43.61 -14.90 22.61
N GLN A 394 42.91 -14.81 23.74
CA GLN A 394 41.46 -14.61 23.75
C GLN A 394 41.08 -13.15 23.48
N LEU A 395 41.78 -12.17 24.08
CA LEU A 395 41.61 -10.75 23.76
C LEU A 395 41.92 -10.46 22.29
N GLN A 396 42.89 -11.15 21.69
CA GLN A 396 43.18 -11.05 20.26
C GLN A 396 42.06 -11.64 19.39
N ARG A 397 41.36 -12.70 19.84
CA ARG A 397 40.13 -13.19 19.17
C ARG A 397 38.99 -12.18 19.31
N ASP A 398 38.70 -11.76 20.54
CA ASP A 398 37.61 -10.84 20.85
C ASP A 398 37.79 -9.49 20.11
N TYR A 399 39.02 -9.01 19.98
CA TYR A 399 39.38 -7.84 19.17
C TYR A 399 39.13 -8.06 17.67
N ASN A 400 39.48 -9.22 17.12
CA ASN A 400 39.22 -9.54 15.72
C ASN A 400 37.71 -9.72 15.45
N ASP A 401 36.97 -10.38 16.34
CA ASP A 401 35.51 -10.51 16.26
C ASP A 401 34.81 -9.15 16.38
N LEU A 402 35.29 -8.26 17.25
CA LEU A 402 34.79 -6.89 17.38
C LEU A 402 35.13 -6.06 16.14
N LYS A 403 36.34 -6.21 15.57
CA LYS A 403 36.75 -5.55 14.32
C LYS A 403 35.91 -6.02 13.12
N GLU A 404 35.60 -7.31 13.03
CA GLU A 404 34.72 -7.86 11.99
C GLU A 404 33.30 -7.30 12.11
N LYS A 405 32.76 -7.23 13.34
CA LYS A 405 31.47 -6.57 13.63
C LYS A 405 31.48 -5.09 13.27
N TYR A 406 32.57 -4.37 13.55
CA TYR A 406 32.74 -2.98 13.11
C TYR A 406 32.75 -2.86 11.59
N ARG A 407 33.42 -3.76 10.85
CA ARG A 407 33.40 -3.74 9.38
C ARG A 407 32.00 -4.02 8.84
N CYS A 408 31.27 -4.98 9.39
CA CYS A 408 29.87 -5.23 9.00
C CYS A 408 28.97 -4.03 9.29
N LEU A 409 29.12 -3.36 10.44
CA LEU A 409 28.37 -2.14 10.75
C LEU A 409 28.76 -0.96 9.83
N GLU A 410 30.00 -0.90 9.36
CA GLU A 410 30.47 0.09 8.38
C GLU A 410 29.87 -0.18 6.99
N GLU A 411 29.86 -1.45 6.53
CA GLU A 411 29.17 -1.91 5.31
C GLU A 411 27.64 -1.65 5.37
N GLU A 412 27.01 -1.89 6.52
CA GLU A 412 25.60 -1.55 6.78
C GLU A 412 25.35 -0.04 6.75
N CYS A 413 26.24 0.77 7.35
CA CYS A 413 26.15 2.22 7.26
C CYS A 413 26.32 2.74 5.83
N GLU A 414 27.22 2.18 5.02
CA GLU A 414 27.39 2.56 3.61
C GLU A 414 26.19 2.15 2.75
N THR A 415 25.61 0.97 2.98
CA THR A 415 24.41 0.53 2.25
C THR A 415 23.16 1.34 2.64
N ILE A 416 22.97 1.66 3.93
CA ILE A 416 21.92 2.59 4.39
C ILE A 416 22.11 3.99 3.78
N LYS A 417 23.35 4.49 3.72
CA LYS A 417 23.69 5.78 3.10
C LYS A 417 23.41 5.80 1.59
N SER A 418 23.68 4.70 0.89
CA SER A 418 23.30 4.51 -0.51
C SER A 418 21.79 4.51 -0.69
N GLN A 419 21.05 3.77 0.15
CA GLN A 419 19.58 3.76 0.13
C GLN A 419 18.98 5.15 0.45
N MET A 420 19.56 5.91 1.37
CA MET A 420 19.18 7.31 1.63
C MET A 420 19.43 8.21 0.40
N GLN A 421 20.50 7.98 -0.36
CA GLN A 421 20.81 8.74 -1.57
C GLN A 421 19.84 8.39 -2.72
N ASP A 422 19.49 7.12 -2.88
CA ASP A 422 18.45 6.64 -3.82
C ASP A 422 17.05 7.15 -3.43
N LEU A 423 16.72 7.20 -2.14
CA LEU A 423 15.48 7.82 -1.66
C LEU A 423 15.50 9.34 -1.88
N SER A 424 16.61 10.02 -1.61
CA SER A 424 16.75 11.47 -1.84
C SER A 424 16.58 11.84 -3.32
N THR A 425 17.15 11.05 -4.25
CA THR A 425 16.96 11.29 -5.69
C THR A 425 15.53 10.99 -6.15
N LYS A 426 14.85 9.99 -5.58
CA LYS A 426 13.41 9.74 -5.80
C LYS A 426 12.54 10.87 -5.23
N PHE A 427 12.84 11.39 -4.04
CA PHE A 427 12.16 12.57 -3.49
C PHE A 427 12.34 13.80 -4.37
N GLN A 428 13.55 14.07 -4.89
CA GLN A 428 13.78 15.15 -5.87
C GLN A 428 13.07 14.92 -7.22
N GLY A 429 12.81 13.66 -7.60
CA GLY A 429 11.95 13.32 -8.73
C GLY A 429 10.50 13.71 -8.44
N ASN A 430 9.92 13.15 -7.37
CA ASN A 430 8.56 13.44 -6.93
C ASN A 430 8.32 14.95 -6.67
N GLU A 431 9.32 15.69 -6.20
CA GLU A 431 9.25 17.14 -5.97
C GLU A 431 9.21 17.93 -7.28
N ARG A 432 9.90 17.48 -8.33
CA ARG A 432 9.75 18.05 -9.70
C ARG A 432 8.40 17.70 -10.29
N ASP A 433 7.96 16.44 -10.16
CA ASP A 433 6.67 16.00 -10.69
C ASP A 433 5.51 16.75 -10.00
N LEU A 434 5.61 16.97 -8.68
CA LEU A 434 4.68 17.79 -7.91
C LEU A 434 4.72 19.26 -8.33
N ALA A 435 5.91 19.83 -8.62
CA ALA A 435 6.05 21.18 -9.14
C ALA A 435 5.43 21.33 -10.54
N GLU A 436 5.68 20.39 -11.45
CA GLU A 436 5.11 20.39 -12.81
C GLU A 436 3.58 20.20 -12.77
N MET A 437 3.06 19.35 -11.88
CA MET A 437 1.61 19.22 -11.65
C MET A 437 1.01 20.48 -11.00
N THR A 438 1.73 21.14 -10.09
CA THR A 438 1.32 22.42 -9.51
C THR A 438 1.28 23.53 -10.57
N GLU A 439 2.26 23.58 -11.48
CA GLU A 439 2.29 24.53 -12.59
C GLU A 439 1.13 24.28 -13.58
N LYS A 440 0.85 23.02 -13.93
CA LYS A 440 -0.34 22.64 -14.71
C LYS A 440 -1.65 23.05 -14.02
N CYS A 441 -1.77 22.83 -12.71
CA CYS A 441 -2.94 23.28 -11.95
C CYS A 441 -3.08 24.82 -11.94
N ASN A 442 -1.97 25.56 -11.87
CA ASN A 442 -1.98 27.02 -11.94
C ASN A 442 -2.37 27.53 -13.35
N VAL A 443 -1.92 26.86 -14.42
CA VAL A 443 -2.35 27.15 -15.80
C VAL A 443 -3.84 26.89 -15.97
N ILE A 444 -4.33 25.72 -15.55
CA ILE A 444 -5.76 25.37 -15.62
C ILE A 444 -6.61 26.35 -14.76
N ALA A 445 -6.11 26.80 -13.62
CA ALA A 445 -6.78 27.81 -12.80
C ALA A 445 -6.86 29.17 -13.51
N ALA A 446 -5.78 29.61 -14.17
CA ALA A 446 -5.76 30.83 -14.96
C ALA A 446 -6.68 30.76 -16.19
N GLU A 447 -6.71 29.62 -16.89
CA GLU A 447 -7.67 29.34 -17.97
C GLU A 447 -9.12 29.37 -17.46
N CYS A 448 -9.40 28.75 -16.30
CA CYS A 448 -10.71 28.81 -15.67
C CYS A 448 -11.14 30.23 -15.29
N ASP A 449 -10.22 31.08 -14.82
CA ASP A 449 -10.52 32.49 -14.51
C ASP A 449 -10.68 33.35 -15.77
N GLN A 450 -9.91 33.08 -16.83
CA GLN A 450 -10.10 33.69 -18.15
C GLN A 450 -11.49 33.33 -18.72
N VAL A 451 -11.89 32.06 -18.69
CA VAL A 451 -13.23 31.62 -19.11
C VAL A 451 -14.33 32.23 -18.23
N LYS A 452 -14.11 32.48 -16.94
CA LYS A 452 -15.06 33.23 -16.09
C LYS A 452 -15.16 34.70 -16.49
N ILE A 453 -14.08 35.33 -16.95
CA ILE A 453 -14.10 36.72 -17.46
C ILE A 453 -14.85 36.76 -18.79
N GLU A 454 -14.54 35.86 -19.72
CA GLU A 454 -15.21 35.75 -21.02
C GLU A 454 -16.71 35.45 -20.86
N ARG A 455 -17.09 34.59 -19.91
CA ARG A 455 -18.50 34.34 -19.59
C ARG A 455 -19.22 35.60 -19.11
N ARG A 456 -18.59 36.43 -18.26
CA ARG A 456 -19.18 37.71 -17.83
C ARG A 456 -19.32 38.68 -19.00
N GLN A 457 -18.38 38.69 -19.94
CA GLN A 457 -18.47 39.54 -21.14
C GLN A 457 -19.65 39.10 -22.01
N ILE A 458 -19.74 37.80 -22.34
CA ILE A 458 -20.87 37.24 -23.11
C ILE A 458 -22.21 37.48 -22.39
N GLU A 459 -22.24 37.44 -21.06
CA GLU A 459 -23.43 37.69 -20.25
C GLU A 459 -23.83 39.19 -20.22
N GLN A 460 -22.86 40.12 -20.34
CA GLN A 460 -23.13 41.55 -20.60
C GLN A 460 -23.60 41.80 -22.03
N ASP A 461 -22.93 41.20 -23.02
CA ASP A 461 -23.25 41.34 -24.44
C ASP A 461 -24.64 40.77 -24.75
N PHE A 462 -25.05 39.70 -24.07
CA PHE A 462 -26.41 39.14 -24.13
C PHE A 462 -27.47 40.09 -23.54
N ILE A 463 -27.16 40.77 -22.43
CA ILE A 463 -28.06 41.79 -21.86
C ILE A 463 -28.24 42.96 -22.83
N ALA A 464 -27.16 43.43 -23.46
CA ALA A 464 -27.22 44.48 -24.48
C ALA A 464 -28.08 44.06 -25.68
N LEU A 465 -27.87 42.85 -26.21
CA LEU A 465 -28.71 42.28 -27.29
C LEU A 465 -30.18 42.13 -26.88
N GLN A 466 -30.46 41.87 -25.60
CA GLN A 466 -31.83 41.78 -25.08
C GLN A 466 -32.49 43.16 -24.94
N GLU A 467 -31.74 44.22 -24.61
CA GLU A 467 -32.23 45.61 -24.68
C GLU A 467 -32.47 46.06 -26.13
N ASP A 468 -31.60 45.67 -27.06
CA ASP A 468 -31.76 45.96 -28.48
C ASP A 468 -32.97 45.24 -29.10
N ASP A 469 -33.21 43.96 -28.81
CA ASP A 469 -34.44 43.27 -29.24
C ASP A 469 -35.69 43.90 -28.60
N LEU A 470 -35.64 44.31 -27.34
CA LEU A 470 -36.73 45.07 -26.71
C LEU A 470 -36.98 46.42 -27.39
N ASN A 471 -35.95 47.10 -27.88
CA ASN A 471 -36.10 48.33 -28.67
C ASN A 471 -36.64 48.04 -30.06
N LEU A 472 -36.14 47.01 -30.75
CA LEU A 472 -36.61 46.61 -32.08
C LEU A 472 -38.07 46.12 -32.05
N GLN A 473 -38.48 45.42 -31.00
CA GLN A 473 -39.89 45.07 -30.75
C GLN A 473 -40.76 46.31 -30.52
N ARG A 474 -40.27 47.35 -29.80
CA ARG A 474 -40.99 48.63 -29.64
C ARG A 474 -41.13 49.35 -30.97
N GLU A 475 -40.07 49.42 -31.78
CA GLU A 475 -40.11 50.02 -33.11
C GLU A 475 -41.05 49.26 -34.05
N PHE A 476 -41.02 47.92 -34.03
CA PHE A 476 -41.95 47.09 -34.81
C PHE A 476 -43.41 47.26 -34.35
N HIS A 477 -43.64 47.41 -33.04
CA HIS A 477 -44.98 47.72 -32.50
C HIS A 477 -45.45 49.14 -32.86
N ALA A 478 -44.55 50.13 -32.85
CA ALA A 478 -44.85 51.49 -33.31
C ALA A 478 -45.18 51.49 -34.81
N PHE A 479 -44.29 50.95 -35.65
CA PHE A 479 -44.51 50.81 -37.08
C PHE A 479 -45.78 50.03 -37.43
N ARG A 480 -46.10 48.97 -36.68
CA ARG A 480 -47.35 48.21 -36.84
C ARG A 480 -48.59 49.03 -36.45
N ASN A 481 -48.52 49.81 -35.37
CA ASN A 481 -49.62 50.70 -34.99
C ASN A 481 -49.80 51.82 -36.03
N ASP A 482 -48.72 52.45 -36.47
CA ASP A 482 -48.74 53.50 -37.49
C ASP A 482 -49.30 52.96 -38.82
N ASN A 483 -48.87 51.78 -39.27
CA ASN A 483 -49.46 51.11 -40.45
C ASN A 483 -50.93 50.75 -40.23
N PHE A 484 -51.31 50.24 -39.05
CA PHE A 484 -52.72 49.91 -38.78
C PHE A 484 -53.60 51.16 -38.69
N GLN A 485 -53.05 52.28 -38.22
CA GLN A 485 -53.71 53.56 -38.13
C GLN A 485 -53.83 54.23 -39.51
N GLN A 486 -52.77 54.19 -40.34
CA GLN A 486 -52.82 54.57 -41.75
C GLN A 486 -53.81 53.70 -42.53
N LEU A 487 -53.76 52.38 -42.42
CA LEU A 487 -54.74 51.48 -43.04
C LEU A 487 -56.17 51.70 -42.50
N SER A 488 -56.34 52.17 -41.26
CA SER A 488 -57.64 52.54 -40.73
C SER A 488 -58.12 53.88 -41.31
N GLU A 489 -57.26 54.89 -41.43
CA GLU A 489 -57.58 56.18 -42.05
C GLU A 489 -57.81 56.04 -43.56
N GLU A 490 -57.04 55.20 -44.25
CA GLU A 490 -57.27 54.79 -45.64
C GLU A 490 -58.56 54.00 -45.77
N ASN A 491 -58.87 53.03 -44.91
CA ASN A 491 -60.14 52.30 -44.95
C ASN A 491 -61.34 53.23 -44.65
N ASN A 492 -61.20 54.19 -43.74
CA ASN A 492 -62.21 55.23 -43.50
C ASN A 492 -62.37 56.17 -44.71
N ASN A 493 -61.27 56.55 -45.38
CA ASN A 493 -61.30 57.34 -46.61
C ASN A 493 -61.84 56.54 -47.80
N LEU A 494 -61.53 55.25 -47.91
CA LEU A 494 -62.07 54.33 -48.91
C LEU A 494 -63.55 54.05 -48.63
N GLN A 495 -64.00 53.97 -47.38
CA GLN A 495 -65.43 53.92 -47.04
C GLN A 495 -66.14 55.24 -47.40
N ARG A 496 -65.51 56.40 -47.16
CA ARG A 496 -66.03 57.69 -47.65
C ARG A 496 -66.08 57.75 -49.18
N GLN A 497 -65.04 57.27 -49.87
CA GLN A 497 -65.02 57.15 -51.33
C GLN A 497 -66.00 56.11 -51.83
N ILE A 498 -66.28 55.02 -51.11
CA ILE A 498 -67.31 54.04 -51.46
C ILE A 498 -68.70 54.62 -51.26
N ILE A 499 -68.94 55.45 -50.24
CA ILE A 499 -70.21 56.17 -50.06
C ILE A 499 -70.40 57.22 -51.17
N ASP A 500 -69.35 57.99 -51.47
CA ASP A 500 -69.34 58.99 -52.54
C ASP A 500 -69.46 58.33 -53.94
N LEU A 501 -68.78 57.22 -54.19
CA LEU A 501 -68.90 56.41 -55.40
C LEU A 501 -70.25 55.66 -55.46
N GLN A 502 -70.84 55.20 -54.36
CA GLN A 502 -72.21 54.68 -54.36
C GLN A 502 -73.22 55.79 -54.70
N SER A 503 -72.98 57.03 -54.25
CA SER A 503 -73.77 58.19 -54.66
C SER A 503 -73.61 58.51 -56.15
N LYS A 504 -72.42 58.28 -56.73
CA LYS A 504 -72.09 58.53 -58.14
C LYS A 504 -72.44 57.37 -59.09
N ILE A 505 -72.42 56.13 -58.63
CA ILE A 505 -72.81 54.92 -59.38
C ILE A 505 -74.34 54.84 -59.51
N ASN A 506 -75.10 55.41 -58.56
CA ASN A 506 -76.51 55.72 -58.76
C ASN A 506 -76.76 56.83 -59.82
N ILE A 507 -75.71 57.46 -60.36
CA ILE A 507 -75.78 58.57 -61.34
C ILE A 507 -74.67 58.43 -62.42
N GLY A 508 -74.35 57.21 -62.88
CA GLY A 508 -73.29 57.03 -63.88
C GLY A 508 -73.16 55.62 -64.48
N ASN A 509 -73.22 55.55 -65.81
CA ASN A 509 -72.97 54.34 -66.60
C ASN A 509 -71.46 54.07 -66.78
N VAL A 510 -71.07 52.78 -66.61
CA VAL A 510 -70.26 51.98 -67.57
C VAL A 510 -68.75 52.32 -67.80
N GLU A 511 -67.98 51.26 -68.13
CA GLU A 511 -66.64 51.20 -68.76
C GLU A 511 -65.36 51.67 -67.98
N GLU A 512 -64.69 50.68 -67.36
CA GLU A 512 -63.39 50.07 -67.78
C GLU A 512 -62.10 50.91 -68.06
N VAL A 513 -60.93 50.23 -67.91
CA VAL A 513 -59.59 50.51 -68.50
C VAL A 513 -58.57 51.45 -67.77
N SER A 514 -57.67 50.79 -67.02
CA SER A 514 -56.17 50.90 -66.95
C SER A 514 -55.38 52.19 -66.64
N VAL A 515 -54.41 52.02 -65.71
CA VAL A 515 -52.96 52.38 -65.77
C VAL A 515 -52.52 53.82 -66.05
N ALA A 516 -51.76 54.39 -65.10
CA ALA A 516 -50.79 55.48 -65.29
C ALA A 516 -49.60 55.31 -64.31
N GLU A 517 -48.45 55.95 -64.58
CA GLU A 517 -47.13 55.58 -64.04
C GLU A 517 -46.18 56.80 -63.95
N VAL A 518 -45.02 56.70 -63.27
CA VAL A 518 -43.85 57.65 -63.31
C VAL A 518 -44.11 59.00 -62.57
N PRO A 519 -43.12 59.86 -62.15
CA PRO A 519 -41.64 59.76 -62.14
C PRO A 519 -40.93 59.84 -60.76
N SER A 520 -39.64 59.49 -60.76
CA SER A 520 -38.66 59.88 -59.72
C SER A 520 -37.67 60.93 -60.25
N SER A 521 -37.56 62.08 -59.59
CA SER A 521 -36.54 63.12 -59.91
C SER A 521 -35.81 63.72 -58.70
N SER A 522 -36.39 63.62 -57.49
CA SER A 522 -35.90 64.30 -56.28
C SER A 522 -34.59 63.76 -55.69
N VAL A 523 -34.06 62.64 -56.20
CA VAL A 523 -32.91 61.93 -55.60
C VAL A 523 -31.55 62.50 -56.03
N LEU A 524 -31.47 63.09 -57.24
CA LEU A 524 -30.19 63.50 -57.85
C LEU A 524 -29.64 64.84 -57.33
N GLU A 525 -30.37 65.56 -56.48
CA GLU A 525 -29.96 66.87 -55.95
C GLU A 525 -29.22 66.76 -54.61
N LEU A 526 -29.57 65.78 -53.77
CA LEU A 526 -28.97 65.57 -52.43
C LEU A 526 -27.48 65.20 -52.48
N LEU A 527 -27.06 64.41 -53.48
CA LEU A 527 -25.68 63.94 -53.64
C LEU A 527 -24.66 65.05 -53.98
N ARG A 528 -25.10 66.26 -54.32
CA ARG A 528 -24.20 67.36 -54.73
C ARG A 528 -23.63 68.17 -53.56
N ASN A 529 -24.27 68.13 -52.39
CA ASN A 529 -23.99 69.10 -51.31
C ASN A 529 -22.96 68.63 -50.25
N PHE A 530 -22.44 67.40 -50.35
CA PHE A 530 -21.58 66.79 -49.31
C PHE A 530 -20.08 66.63 -49.68
N GLY A 531 -19.65 67.06 -50.87
CA GLY A 531 -18.27 66.86 -51.37
C GLY A 531 -17.44 68.15 -51.51
N GLY A 532 -16.90 68.68 -50.41
CA GLY A 532 -16.10 69.90 -50.39
C GLY A 532 -14.57 69.68 -50.50
N THR A 533 -14.01 69.91 -51.68
CA THR A 533 -12.58 70.23 -51.93
C THR A 533 -11.49 69.38 -51.24
N SER A 534 -11.16 68.23 -51.84
CA SER A 534 -9.79 67.65 -51.79
C SER A 534 -9.50 66.90 -53.10
N THR A 535 -8.24 66.52 -53.32
CA THR A 535 -7.76 65.87 -54.55
C THR A 535 -8.35 64.47 -54.76
N SER A 536 -8.71 64.14 -56.00
CA SER A 536 -9.47 62.91 -56.34
C SER A 536 -8.70 61.61 -56.08
N GLU A 537 -7.36 61.63 -56.11
CA GLU A 537 -6.54 60.45 -55.83
C GLU A 537 -6.49 60.13 -54.33
N ASP A 538 -6.39 61.13 -53.45
CA ASP A 538 -6.40 60.93 -51.99
C ASP A 538 -7.75 60.38 -51.52
N ALA A 539 -8.86 60.86 -52.11
CA ALA A 539 -10.20 60.33 -51.85
C ALA A 539 -10.37 58.88 -52.32
N LEU A 540 -9.83 58.52 -53.49
CA LEU A 540 -9.83 57.13 -53.98
C LEU A 540 -8.95 56.22 -53.13
N LYS A 541 -7.79 56.70 -52.67
CA LYS A 541 -6.87 55.91 -51.84
C LYS A 541 -7.41 55.71 -50.43
N ALA A 542 -8.01 56.75 -49.83
CA ALA A 542 -8.74 56.61 -48.57
C ALA A 542 -9.93 55.64 -48.70
N LEU A 543 -10.61 55.61 -49.85
CA LEU A 543 -11.67 54.64 -50.12
C LEU A 543 -11.11 53.21 -50.31
N GLU A 544 -9.95 53.04 -50.95
CA GLU A 544 -9.28 51.74 -51.10
C GLU A 544 -8.78 51.19 -49.76
N ASP A 545 -8.12 52.02 -48.95
CA ASP A 545 -7.69 51.67 -47.59
C ASP A 545 -8.91 51.40 -46.68
N PHE A 546 -10.02 52.14 -46.83
CA PHE A 546 -11.27 51.87 -46.10
C PHE A 546 -11.97 50.59 -46.55
N LEU A 547 -11.98 50.27 -47.86
CA LEU A 547 -12.51 49.01 -48.38
C LEU A 547 -11.67 47.82 -47.91
N LYS A 548 -10.34 47.99 -47.85
CA LYS A 548 -9.41 46.98 -47.34
C LYS A 548 -9.57 46.78 -45.84
N ALA A 549 -9.72 47.86 -45.08
CA ALA A 549 -10.07 47.79 -43.66
C ALA A 549 -11.42 47.09 -43.43
N ASN A 550 -12.42 47.32 -44.29
CA ASN A 550 -13.71 46.60 -44.24
C ASN A 550 -13.60 45.11 -44.63
N GLN A 551 -12.67 44.73 -45.49
CA GLN A 551 -12.39 43.32 -45.77
C GLN A 551 -11.68 42.67 -44.57
N ASP A 552 -10.70 43.34 -43.97
CA ASP A 552 -10.00 42.85 -42.77
C ASP A 552 -10.91 42.78 -41.53
N THR A 553 -11.86 43.71 -41.35
CA THR A 553 -12.88 43.60 -40.29
C THR A 553 -13.91 42.52 -40.62
N LYS A 554 -14.30 42.33 -41.89
CA LYS A 554 -15.16 41.21 -42.26
C LYS A 554 -14.49 39.86 -41.98
N PHE A 555 -13.24 39.65 -42.38
CA PHE A 555 -12.54 38.39 -42.07
C PHE A 555 -12.38 38.15 -40.55
N LYS A 556 -12.28 39.22 -39.76
CA LYS A 556 -12.33 39.12 -38.28
C LYS A 556 -13.74 38.79 -37.78
N LEU A 557 -14.79 39.34 -38.38
CA LEU A 557 -16.19 39.03 -38.06
C LEU A 557 -16.52 37.57 -38.39
N ASP A 558 -16.24 37.12 -39.63
CA ASP A 558 -16.42 35.73 -40.07
C ASP A 558 -15.66 34.75 -39.13
N ALA A 559 -14.47 35.13 -38.65
CA ALA A 559 -13.70 34.34 -37.68
C ALA A 559 -14.26 34.37 -36.24
N VAL A 560 -14.90 35.47 -35.83
CA VAL A 560 -15.61 35.58 -34.54
C VAL A 560 -16.92 34.80 -34.59
N GLU A 561 -17.69 34.85 -35.68
CA GLU A 561 -18.90 34.02 -35.88
C GLU A 561 -18.57 32.53 -35.86
N LYS A 562 -17.44 32.13 -36.46
CA LYS A 562 -16.94 30.74 -36.39
C LYS A 562 -16.58 30.33 -34.95
N ARG A 563 -15.88 31.18 -34.20
CA ARG A 563 -15.59 30.93 -32.77
C ARG A 563 -16.84 30.92 -31.91
N LEU A 564 -17.83 31.77 -32.21
CA LEU A 564 -19.10 31.86 -31.50
C LEU A 564 -19.94 30.60 -31.73
N THR A 565 -19.99 30.08 -32.96
CA THR A 565 -20.68 28.81 -33.27
C THR A 565 -19.95 27.59 -32.68
N GLU A 566 -18.62 27.59 -32.66
CA GLU A 566 -17.81 26.59 -31.94
C GLU A 566 -18.05 26.64 -30.42
N ALA A 567 -18.13 27.84 -29.81
CA ALA A 567 -18.46 28.02 -28.41
C ALA A 567 -19.91 27.60 -28.09
N TYR A 568 -20.89 27.90 -28.93
CA TYR A 568 -22.27 27.43 -28.78
C TYR A 568 -22.36 25.90 -28.89
N ALA A 569 -21.55 25.25 -29.74
CA ALA A 569 -21.45 23.80 -29.78
C ALA A 569 -20.89 23.22 -28.47
N GLY A 570 -19.78 23.79 -27.96
CA GLY A 570 -19.19 23.39 -26.67
C GLY A 570 -20.14 23.58 -25.47
N VAL A 571 -20.84 24.71 -25.40
CA VAL A 571 -21.86 24.98 -24.36
C VAL A 571 -23.04 24.02 -24.46
N ASN A 572 -23.44 23.61 -25.68
CA ASN A 572 -24.49 22.61 -25.85
C ASN A 572 -24.02 21.19 -25.48
N GLN A 573 -22.75 20.84 -25.76
CA GLN A 573 -22.17 19.57 -25.28
C GLN A 573 -22.11 19.54 -23.75
N GLN A 574 -21.61 20.60 -23.10
CA GLN A 574 -21.59 20.70 -21.63
C GLN A 574 -23.00 20.65 -21.02
N LYS A 575 -24.01 21.27 -21.66
CA LYS A 575 -25.41 21.13 -21.24
C LYS A 575 -25.93 19.69 -21.36
N GLU A 576 -25.48 18.94 -22.36
CA GLU A 576 -25.86 17.53 -22.54
C GLU A 576 -25.14 16.61 -21.55
N GLU A 577 -23.88 16.89 -21.23
CA GLU A 577 -23.14 16.22 -20.14
C GLU A 577 -23.76 16.51 -18.77
N ILE A 578 -24.18 17.75 -18.51
CA ILE A 578 -24.94 18.11 -17.30
C ILE A 578 -26.29 17.37 -17.26
N ARG A 579 -27.01 17.22 -18.38
CA ARG A 579 -28.25 16.43 -18.43
C ARG A 579 -28.02 14.95 -18.15
N LYS A 580 -26.92 14.37 -18.65
CA LYS A 580 -26.52 12.98 -18.36
C LYS A 580 -26.21 12.81 -16.89
N LEU A 581 -25.34 13.65 -16.32
CA LEU A 581 -25.01 13.63 -14.88
C LEU A 581 -26.25 13.88 -14.00
N GLU A 582 -27.20 14.72 -14.42
CA GLU A 582 -28.46 14.92 -13.70
C GLU A 582 -29.44 13.75 -13.86
N HIS A 583 -29.40 13.03 -14.98
CA HIS A 583 -30.14 11.79 -15.17
C HIS A 583 -29.54 10.65 -14.34
N GLU A 584 -28.23 10.42 -14.43
CA GLU A 584 -27.47 9.46 -13.63
C GLU A 584 -27.68 9.71 -12.14
N LYS A 585 -27.62 10.97 -11.68
CA LYS A 585 -27.97 11.35 -10.30
C LYS A 585 -29.41 10.95 -9.93
N LYS A 586 -30.38 11.12 -10.83
CA LYS A 586 -31.79 10.73 -10.59
C LYS A 586 -31.98 9.22 -10.59
N THR A 587 -31.22 8.48 -11.42
CA THR A 587 -31.18 7.01 -11.41
C THR A 587 -30.60 6.53 -10.08
N VAL A 588 -29.38 6.95 -9.72
CA VAL A 588 -28.75 6.61 -8.43
C VAL A 588 -29.60 7.02 -7.22
N GLN A 589 -30.34 8.13 -7.30
CA GLN A 589 -31.29 8.54 -6.26
C GLN A 589 -32.54 7.64 -6.21
N ALA A 590 -33.04 7.17 -7.36
CA ALA A 590 -34.13 6.20 -7.42
C ALA A 590 -33.67 4.81 -6.94
N ASP A 591 -32.46 4.39 -7.27
CA ASP A 591 -31.85 3.14 -6.80
C ASP A 591 -31.65 3.18 -5.28
N LEU A 592 -31.12 4.28 -4.73
CA LEU A 592 -31.04 4.50 -3.28
C LEU A 592 -32.41 4.41 -2.60
N MET A 593 -33.42 5.06 -3.17
CA MET A 593 -34.80 4.97 -2.67
C MET A 593 -35.37 3.55 -2.78
N HIS A 594 -35.01 2.79 -3.81
CA HIS A 594 -35.41 1.39 -3.96
C HIS A 594 -34.71 0.48 -2.94
N TYR A 595 -33.43 0.71 -2.65
CA TYR A 595 -32.70 0.01 -1.57
C TYR A 595 -33.23 0.38 -0.18
N GLU A 596 -33.63 1.64 0.06
CA GLU A 596 -34.29 2.05 1.30
C GLU A 596 -35.66 1.35 1.48
N ILE A 597 -36.44 1.23 0.40
CA ILE A 597 -37.70 0.48 0.38
C ILE A 597 -37.46 -1.01 0.60
N GLU A 598 -36.53 -1.63 -0.13
CA GLU A 598 -36.18 -3.05 0.00
C GLU A 598 -35.67 -3.38 1.40
N CYS A 599 -34.81 -2.55 1.99
CA CYS A 599 -34.39 -2.69 3.39
C CYS A 599 -35.57 -2.55 4.36
N SER A 600 -36.52 -1.64 4.09
CA SER A 600 -37.74 -1.47 4.89
C SER A 600 -38.70 -2.66 4.76
N GLU A 601 -38.73 -3.34 3.62
CA GLU A 601 -39.52 -4.55 3.38
C GLU A 601 -38.84 -5.79 3.96
N LEU A 602 -37.51 -5.91 3.86
CA LEU A 602 -36.73 -6.93 4.57
C LEU A 602 -36.87 -6.82 6.09
N MET A 603 -36.88 -5.60 6.65
CA MET A 603 -37.13 -5.39 8.07
C MET A 603 -38.54 -5.86 8.48
N LYS A 604 -39.58 -5.54 7.69
CA LYS A 604 -40.95 -6.06 7.91
C LYS A 604 -41.04 -7.58 7.76
N ASN A 605 -40.37 -8.15 6.76
CA ASN A 605 -40.38 -9.59 6.53
C ASN A 605 -39.65 -10.32 7.67
N ASN A 606 -38.57 -9.76 8.21
CA ASN A 606 -37.93 -10.27 9.43
C ASN A 606 -38.83 -10.11 10.66
N GLU A 607 -39.58 -9.00 10.79
CA GLU A 607 -40.55 -8.79 11.88
C GLU A 607 -41.73 -9.78 11.80
N ILE A 608 -42.23 -10.07 10.59
CA ILE A 608 -43.24 -11.10 10.32
C ILE A 608 -42.67 -12.49 10.61
N LEU A 609 -41.47 -12.83 10.14
CA LEU A 609 -40.83 -14.12 10.43
C LEU A 609 -40.55 -14.32 11.93
N VAL A 610 -40.26 -13.25 12.67
CA VAL A 610 -40.16 -13.31 14.14
C VAL A 610 -41.53 -13.58 14.77
N GLN A 611 -42.60 -12.93 14.30
CA GLN A 611 -43.97 -13.21 14.76
C GLN A 611 -44.42 -14.64 14.41
N GLU A 612 -44.16 -15.12 13.19
CA GLU A 612 -44.42 -16.51 12.78
C GLU A 612 -43.60 -17.51 13.61
N LEU A 613 -42.35 -17.20 13.97
CA LEU A 613 -41.54 -18.02 14.86
C LEU A 613 -42.03 -17.98 16.33
N GLU A 614 -42.71 -16.92 16.77
CA GLU A 614 -43.38 -16.85 18.08
C GLU A 614 -44.74 -17.56 18.07
N GLU A 615 -45.48 -17.52 16.96
CA GLU A 615 -46.69 -18.32 16.74
C GLU A 615 -46.35 -19.82 16.66
N ILE A 616 -45.30 -20.21 15.93
CA ILE A 616 -44.83 -21.61 15.85
C ILE A 616 -44.28 -22.09 17.21
N LYS A 617 -43.68 -21.21 18.03
CA LYS A 617 -43.26 -21.55 19.41
C LYS A 617 -44.42 -21.64 20.41
N SER A 618 -45.56 -21.02 20.13
CA SER A 618 -46.75 -21.06 21.00
C SER A 618 -47.80 -22.08 20.54
N GLY A 619 -47.79 -22.45 19.26
CA GLY A 619 -48.47 -23.62 18.71
C GLY A 619 -47.86 -24.91 19.24
N LYS A 620 -48.61 -25.64 20.06
CA LYS A 620 -48.23 -26.99 20.48
C LYS A 620 -48.21 -27.92 19.28
N LEU A 621 -47.15 -28.73 19.14
CA LEU A 621 -47.01 -29.71 18.06
C LEU A 621 -48.23 -30.65 18.03
N GLU A 622 -48.99 -30.60 16.94
CA GLU A 622 -49.78 -31.76 16.52
C GLU A 622 -48.90 -32.67 15.65
N THR A 623 -49.02 -33.96 15.91
CA THR A 623 -48.19 -35.06 15.40
C THR A 623 -47.90 -35.00 13.90
N ILE A 624 -46.61 -34.92 13.54
CA ILE A 624 -46.13 -35.15 12.17
C ILE A 624 -46.20 -36.66 11.86
N GLN A 625 -46.50 -37.01 10.61
CA GLN A 625 -46.64 -38.39 10.16
C GLN A 625 -45.28 -39.14 10.07
N GLU A 626 -45.37 -40.48 10.05
CA GLU A 626 -44.25 -41.44 10.18
C GLU A 626 -43.12 -41.29 9.14
N ASN A 627 -43.35 -40.56 8.04
CA ASN A 627 -42.33 -40.21 7.05
C ASN A 627 -41.25 -39.22 7.57
N SER A 628 -41.39 -38.72 8.80
CA SER A 628 -40.45 -37.76 9.38
C SER A 628 -39.24 -38.40 10.09
N GLU A 629 -39.25 -39.70 10.40
CA GLU A 629 -38.14 -40.32 11.16
C GLU A 629 -36.81 -40.33 10.40
N GLU A 630 -36.78 -40.62 9.08
CA GLU A 630 -35.53 -40.51 8.29
C GLU A 630 -35.05 -39.05 8.18
N ALA A 631 -35.98 -38.09 8.09
CA ALA A 631 -35.63 -36.67 8.02
C ALA A 631 -35.08 -36.15 9.36
N VAL A 632 -35.68 -36.58 10.48
CA VAL A 632 -35.19 -36.28 11.83
C VAL A 632 -33.84 -36.94 12.07
N ALA A 633 -33.67 -38.24 11.76
CA ALA A 633 -32.39 -38.93 11.92
C ALA A 633 -31.27 -38.31 11.05
N MET A 634 -31.60 -37.82 9.85
CA MET A 634 -30.63 -37.10 9.00
C MET A 634 -30.28 -35.71 9.56
N LEU A 635 -31.25 -34.99 10.14
CA LEU A 635 -31.02 -33.71 10.82
C LEU A 635 -30.27 -33.87 12.15
N GLU A 636 -30.55 -34.92 12.92
CA GLU A 636 -29.82 -35.27 14.14
C GLU A 636 -28.37 -35.63 13.82
N LYS A 637 -28.12 -36.42 12.76
CA LYS A 637 -26.76 -36.69 12.28
C LYS A 637 -26.04 -35.43 11.80
N GLN A 638 -26.72 -34.55 11.07
CA GLN A 638 -26.15 -33.25 10.66
C GLN A 638 -25.90 -32.33 11.86
N LEU A 639 -26.69 -32.44 12.93
CA LEU A 639 -26.49 -31.71 14.18
C LEU A 639 -25.31 -32.27 14.98
N GLU A 640 -25.10 -33.60 15.01
CA GLU A 640 -23.86 -34.21 15.53
C GLU A 640 -22.62 -33.81 14.71
N GLU A 641 -22.71 -33.80 13.38
CA GLU A 641 -21.64 -33.33 12.50
C GLU A 641 -21.32 -31.84 12.74
N CYS A 642 -22.33 -30.97 12.88
CA CYS A 642 -22.12 -29.58 13.29
C CYS A 642 -21.54 -29.45 14.70
N ASN A 643 -22.01 -30.24 15.68
CA ASN A 643 -21.53 -30.15 17.05
C ASN A 643 -20.09 -30.66 17.22
N THR A 644 -19.68 -31.68 16.46
CA THR A 644 -18.29 -32.15 16.44
C THR A 644 -17.35 -31.16 15.75
N ILE A 645 -17.81 -30.47 14.69
CA ILE A 645 -17.06 -29.35 14.07
C ILE A 645 -16.98 -28.15 15.01
N ASN A 646 -18.06 -27.80 15.71
CA ASN A 646 -18.03 -26.73 16.71
C ASN A 646 -17.05 -27.07 17.85
N GLN A 647 -17.04 -28.32 18.34
CA GLN A 647 -16.06 -28.76 19.33
C GLN A 647 -14.62 -28.76 18.78
N SER A 648 -14.36 -29.11 17.51
CA SER A 648 -13.00 -28.97 16.96
C SER A 648 -12.58 -27.51 16.89
N LEU A 649 -13.47 -26.62 16.45
CA LEU A 649 -13.21 -25.17 16.41
C LEU A 649 -13.02 -24.57 17.81
N GLU A 650 -13.79 -24.99 18.82
CA GLU A 650 -13.58 -24.59 20.22
C GLU A 650 -12.23 -25.06 20.77
N ASN A 651 -11.79 -26.28 20.41
CA ASN A 651 -10.47 -26.79 20.78
C ASN A 651 -9.34 -26.04 20.06
N ASP A 652 -9.49 -25.74 18.76
CA ASP A 652 -8.52 -24.94 18.00
C ASP A 652 -8.43 -23.51 18.54
N ILE A 653 -9.57 -22.89 18.89
CA ILE A 653 -9.63 -21.58 19.55
C ILE A 653 -8.94 -21.64 20.93
N GLN A 654 -9.13 -22.69 21.72
CA GLN A 654 -8.41 -22.86 23.00
C GLN A 654 -6.90 -23.07 22.81
N MET A 655 -6.47 -23.82 21.79
CA MET A 655 -5.05 -23.98 21.47
C MET A 655 -4.42 -22.67 20.96
N LEU A 656 -5.15 -21.87 20.19
CA LEU A 656 -4.71 -20.55 19.73
C LEU A 656 -4.59 -19.54 20.89
N HIS A 657 -5.55 -19.50 21.81
CA HIS A 657 -5.45 -18.68 23.03
C HIS A 657 -4.26 -19.11 23.89
N LYS A 658 -4.10 -20.41 24.16
CA LYS A 658 -2.95 -20.91 24.95
C LYS A 658 -1.61 -20.59 24.29
N ARG A 659 -1.55 -20.58 22.95
CA ARG A 659 -0.35 -20.18 22.20
C ARG A 659 -0.12 -18.66 22.23
N LEU A 660 -1.17 -17.86 22.30
CA LEU A 660 -1.09 -16.41 22.52
C LEU A 660 -0.56 -16.13 23.93
N ASP A 661 -1.14 -16.76 24.96
CA ASP A 661 -0.66 -16.70 26.34
C ASP A 661 0.83 -17.08 26.43
N GLU A 662 1.24 -18.16 25.75
CA GLU A 662 2.65 -18.58 25.68
C GLU A 662 3.53 -17.52 24.99
N MET A 663 3.06 -16.85 23.94
CA MET A 663 3.80 -15.76 23.28
C MET A 663 3.90 -14.50 24.16
N ASP A 664 2.83 -14.13 24.85
CA ASP A 664 2.80 -12.95 25.73
C ASP A 664 3.72 -13.15 26.94
N ASN A 665 3.73 -14.35 27.55
CA ASN A 665 4.69 -14.69 28.62
C ASN A 665 6.15 -14.61 28.12
N ASN A 666 6.45 -15.13 26.92
CA ASN A 666 7.79 -14.99 26.32
C ASN A 666 8.14 -13.52 26.04
N GLN A 667 7.15 -12.68 25.69
CA GLN A 667 7.36 -11.25 25.48
C GLN A 667 7.64 -10.52 26.80
N GLU A 668 6.95 -10.85 27.90
CA GLU A 668 7.27 -10.32 29.23
C GLU A 668 8.66 -10.74 29.71
N GLU A 669 9.07 -12.01 29.53
CA GLU A 669 10.43 -12.48 29.84
C GLU A 669 11.50 -11.72 29.02
N LEU A 670 11.27 -11.50 27.72
CA LEU A 670 12.19 -10.74 26.87
C LEU A 670 12.26 -9.26 27.27
N LEU A 671 11.13 -8.61 27.60
CA LEU A 671 11.11 -7.23 28.10
C LEU A 671 11.83 -7.11 29.44
N GLN A 672 11.64 -8.06 30.35
CA GLN A 672 12.39 -8.11 31.61
C GLN A 672 13.89 -8.31 31.36
N LYS A 673 14.27 -9.10 30.34
CA LYS A 673 15.67 -9.29 29.94
C LYS A 673 16.30 -8.03 29.36
N ILE A 674 15.56 -7.30 28.53
CA ILE A 674 15.99 -6.00 27.98
C ILE A 674 16.20 -5.00 29.12
N ALA A 675 15.24 -4.85 30.02
CA ALA A 675 15.35 -3.95 31.17
C ALA A 675 16.52 -4.30 32.11
N GLN A 676 16.84 -5.59 32.28
CA GLN A 676 18.06 -6.01 33.00
C GLN A 676 19.33 -5.55 32.27
N LEU A 677 19.42 -5.79 30.97
CA LEU A 677 20.60 -5.43 30.17
C LEU A 677 20.79 -3.91 30.07
N GLU A 678 19.71 -3.14 29.97
CA GLU A 678 19.72 -1.67 30.04
C GLU A 678 20.23 -1.18 31.40
N GLY A 679 19.77 -1.80 32.50
CA GLY A 679 20.28 -1.50 33.85
C GLY A 679 21.77 -1.80 34.01
N GLU A 680 22.24 -2.95 33.52
CA GLU A 680 23.67 -3.30 33.51
C GLU A 680 24.49 -2.36 32.62
N ASN A 681 23.96 -1.96 31.46
CA ASN A 681 24.64 -1.03 30.56
C ASN A 681 24.71 0.39 31.14
N SER A 682 23.65 0.82 31.84
CA SER A 682 23.64 2.07 32.62
C SER A 682 24.68 2.06 33.74
N GLN A 683 24.80 0.96 34.49
CA GLN A 683 25.86 0.80 35.51
C GLN A 683 27.26 0.81 34.91
N LYS A 684 27.48 0.13 33.76
CA LYS A 684 28.75 0.15 33.03
C LYS A 684 29.07 1.57 32.52
N ALA A 685 28.10 2.30 31.98
CA ALA A 685 28.26 3.68 31.55
C ALA A 685 28.59 4.62 32.72
N ALA A 686 27.92 4.47 33.87
CA ALA A 686 28.24 5.20 35.10
C ALA A 686 29.67 4.91 35.57
N LYS A 687 30.12 3.65 35.53
CA LYS A 687 31.50 3.27 35.89
C LYS A 687 32.54 3.81 34.92
N VAL A 688 32.24 3.86 33.61
CA VAL A 688 33.08 4.55 32.61
C VAL A 688 33.11 6.06 32.86
N GLY A 689 32.00 6.66 33.31
CA GLY A 689 31.93 8.04 33.77
C GLY A 689 32.84 8.32 34.98
N GLU A 690 32.77 7.48 36.01
CA GLU A 690 33.68 7.55 37.17
C GLU A 690 35.15 7.40 36.77
N LEU A 691 35.48 6.43 35.92
CA LEU A 691 36.86 6.21 35.46
C LEU A 691 37.36 7.36 34.58
N ARG A 692 36.49 7.99 33.76
CA ARG A 692 36.83 9.24 33.04
C ARG A 692 37.02 10.42 33.98
N ALA A 693 36.21 10.55 35.02
CA ALA A 693 36.38 11.59 36.04
C ALA A 693 37.68 11.40 36.83
N GLN A 694 38.03 10.15 37.18
CA GLN A 694 39.31 9.81 37.81
C GLN A 694 40.49 10.07 36.87
N ALA A 695 40.41 9.68 35.58
CA ALA A 695 41.43 9.98 34.59
C ALA A 695 41.63 11.49 34.39
N SER A 696 40.53 12.26 34.29
CA SER A 696 40.58 13.73 34.20
C SER A 696 41.12 14.38 35.47
N SER A 697 40.81 13.84 36.65
CA SER A 697 41.38 14.28 37.93
C SER A 697 42.89 14.00 37.98
N LEU A 698 43.33 12.80 37.58
CA LEU A 698 44.75 12.43 37.50
C LEU A 698 45.50 13.20 36.41
N GLU A 699 44.83 13.59 35.32
CA GLU A 699 45.41 14.41 34.27
C GLU A 699 45.51 15.88 34.67
N SER A 700 44.54 16.39 35.44
CA SER A 700 44.63 17.69 36.12
C SER A 700 45.69 17.68 37.21
N GLU A 701 45.81 16.61 38.00
CA GLU A 701 46.82 16.46 39.05
C GLU A 701 48.22 16.33 38.45
N LYS A 702 48.37 15.57 37.36
CA LYS A 702 49.57 15.54 36.52
C LYS A 702 49.88 16.92 35.92
N SER A 703 48.87 17.66 35.46
CA SER A 703 49.05 19.03 34.94
C SER A 703 49.55 19.96 36.04
N ASN A 704 48.93 19.91 37.23
CA ASN A 704 49.34 20.66 38.42
C ASN A 704 50.75 20.27 38.87
N LEU A 705 51.09 18.98 38.94
CA LEU A 705 52.45 18.50 39.24
C LEU A 705 53.47 18.91 38.17
N THR A 706 53.09 18.98 36.89
CA THR A 706 53.97 19.57 35.86
C THR A 706 54.09 21.08 35.97
N PHE A 707 53.08 21.77 36.50
CA PHE A 707 53.14 23.20 36.82
C PHE A 707 54.04 23.44 38.04
N GLU A 708 53.87 22.71 39.15
CA GLU A 708 54.76 22.73 40.31
C GLU A 708 56.20 22.33 39.92
N LEU A 709 56.43 21.33 39.06
CA LEU A 709 57.76 21.00 38.55
C LEU A 709 58.36 22.08 37.62
N MET A 710 57.53 22.93 37.01
CA MET A 710 57.95 24.10 36.23
C MET A 710 58.25 25.29 37.15
N GLU A 711 57.41 25.50 38.17
CA GLU A 711 57.52 26.55 39.19
C GLU A 711 58.74 26.29 40.08
N LEU A 712 58.93 25.09 40.62
CA LEU A 712 60.15 24.64 41.32
C LEU A 712 61.42 24.71 40.44
N LYS A 713 61.30 24.62 39.10
CA LYS A 713 62.41 24.87 38.18
C LYS A 713 62.77 26.35 38.05
N VAL A 714 61.79 27.25 38.16
CA VAL A 714 61.97 28.70 38.13
C VAL A 714 62.43 29.22 39.50
N GLU A 715 61.89 28.65 40.58
CA GLU A 715 62.27 28.93 41.97
C GLU A 715 63.53 28.19 42.44
N GLY A 716 64.17 27.40 41.55
CA GLY A 716 65.51 26.82 41.70
C GLY A 716 66.66 27.84 41.89
N SER A 717 66.33 29.10 42.17
CA SER A 717 67.20 30.17 42.62
C SER A 717 67.10 30.46 44.13
N ARG A 718 66.29 29.71 44.90
CA ARG A 718 66.17 29.89 46.36
C ARG A 718 66.41 28.59 47.13
N SER A 719 67.50 28.57 47.91
CA SER A 719 68.06 27.37 48.55
C SER A 719 67.41 27.04 49.89
N GLN A 720 66.46 26.10 49.94
CA GLN A 720 66.10 25.44 51.20
C GLN A 720 65.64 23.98 51.12
N ASP A 721 65.05 23.51 50.01
CA ASP A 721 64.67 22.09 49.85
C ASP A 721 65.75 21.21 49.21
N ILE A 722 66.79 21.82 48.60
CA ILE A 722 67.99 21.12 48.13
C ILE A 722 68.65 20.33 49.26
N GLU A 723 68.63 20.84 50.50
CA GLU A 723 69.23 20.18 51.66
C GLU A 723 68.42 18.94 52.12
N LYS A 724 67.10 18.94 51.94
CA LYS A 724 66.25 17.74 52.19
C LYS A 724 66.49 16.68 51.13
N TYR A 725 66.40 17.06 49.85
CA TYR A 725 66.64 16.12 48.76
C TYR A 725 68.10 15.68 48.66
N GLN A 726 69.07 16.44 49.17
CA GLN A 726 70.44 15.95 49.38
C GLN A 726 70.53 14.90 50.48
N ASN A 727 69.75 15.01 51.56
CA ASN A 727 69.72 13.99 52.61
C ASN A 727 69.02 12.71 52.14
N GLU A 728 67.89 12.80 51.42
CA GLU A 728 67.23 11.64 50.81
C GLU A 728 68.07 11.02 49.68
N LEU A 729 68.73 11.82 48.85
CA LEU A 729 69.71 11.30 47.89
C LEU A 729 70.95 10.71 48.57
N GLN A 730 71.40 11.22 49.72
CA GLN A 730 72.46 10.58 50.49
C GLN A 730 71.99 9.25 51.09
N GLN A 731 70.73 9.14 51.52
CA GLN A 731 70.16 7.93 52.08
C GLN A 731 69.96 6.85 51.00
N LEU A 732 69.35 7.20 49.86
CA LEU A 732 69.23 6.32 48.68
C LEU A 732 70.58 5.99 48.05
N LYS A 733 71.57 6.89 48.11
CA LYS A 733 72.96 6.61 47.70
C LYS A 733 73.74 5.83 48.75
N HIS A 734 73.31 5.80 50.01
CA HIS A 734 73.86 4.90 51.03
C HIS A 734 73.28 3.49 50.87
N GLU A 735 71.98 3.33 50.63
CA GLU A 735 71.39 2.04 50.25
C GLU A 735 71.92 1.54 48.90
N GLY A 736 72.09 2.45 47.93
CA GLY A 736 72.77 2.18 46.67
C GLY A 736 74.21 1.72 46.91
N SER A 737 75.00 2.46 47.71
CA SER A 737 76.36 2.08 48.07
C SER A 737 76.44 0.79 48.90
N GLN A 738 75.43 0.44 49.68
CA GLN A 738 75.36 -0.84 50.40
C GLN A 738 75.04 -1.99 49.44
N LYS A 739 74.15 -1.79 48.47
CA LYS A 739 73.87 -2.77 47.41
C LYS A 739 75.04 -2.90 46.43
N ASP A 740 75.73 -1.82 46.11
CA ASP A 740 76.99 -1.84 45.34
C ASP A 740 78.13 -2.47 46.16
N GLN A 741 78.15 -2.33 47.49
CA GLN A 741 79.06 -3.07 48.36
C GLN A 741 78.73 -4.57 48.39
N GLN A 742 77.46 -4.97 48.52
CA GLN A 742 77.06 -6.37 48.41
C GLN A 742 77.30 -6.96 47.02
N LEU A 743 77.09 -6.16 45.96
CA LEU A 743 77.37 -6.57 44.58
C LEU A 743 78.88 -6.67 44.33
N THR A 744 79.69 -5.75 44.87
CA THR A 744 81.15 -5.85 44.79
C THR A 744 81.73 -6.92 45.69
N GLU A 745 81.12 -7.24 46.83
CA GLU A 745 81.45 -8.42 47.63
C GLU A 745 81.08 -9.72 46.91
N LEU A 746 79.95 -9.77 46.18
CA LEU A 746 79.59 -10.89 45.32
C LEU A 746 80.50 -11.02 44.10
N THR A 747 80.86 -9.91 43.43
CA THR A 747 81.86 -9.99 42.34
C THR A 747 83.25 -10.29 42.88
N HIS A 748 83.62 -9.84 44.07
CA HIS A 748 84.93 -10.12 44.68
C HIS A 748 84.99 -11.54 45.29
N ALA A 749 83.87 -12.12 45.69
CA ALA A 749 83.73 -13.55 45.96
C ALA A 749 83.78 -14.35 44.65
N GLY A 750 83.16 -13.85 43.57
CA GLY A 750 83.28 -14.41 42.22
C GLY A 750 84.70 -14.30 41.64
N GLU A 751 85.44 -13.25 41.97
CA GLU A 751 86.84 -13.06 41.62
C GLU A 751 87.76 -13.89 42.50
N LYS A 752 87.49 -14.06 43.80
CA LYS A 752 88.21 -15.02 44.65
C LYS A 752 87.95 -16.46 44.20
N MET A 753 86.71 -16.81 43.84
CA MET A 753 86.40 -18.07 43.16
C MET A 753 87.19 -18.19 41.84
N ARG A 754 87.27 -17.12 41.04
CA ARG A 754 88.07 -17.08 39.81
C ARG A 754 89.57 -17.15 40.05
N GLU A 755 90.10 -16.57 41.13
CA GLU A 755 91.52 -16.62 41.52
C GLU A 755 91.88 -17.97 42.14
N THR A 756 90.97 -18.63 42.86
CA THR A 756 91.15 -20.03 43.25
C THR A 756 90.97 -20.99 42.09
N LEU A 757 90.14 -20.67 41.09
CA LEU A 757 90.03 -21.44 39.85
C LEU A 757 91.27 -21.25 38.98
N ASP A 758 91.78 -20.02 38.83
CA ASP A 758 93.06 -19.70 38.18
C ASP A 758 94.24 -20.23 39.01
N GLY A 759 94.10 -20.33 40.33
CA GLY A 759 95.05 -20.98 41.23
C GLY A 759 95.10 -22.48 40.97
N LEU A 760 93.95 -23.15 40.96
CA LEU A 760 93.82 -24.57 40.59
C LEU A 760 94.17 -24.82 39.12
N VAL A 761 94.00 -23.85 38.21
CA VAL A 761 94.46 -23.92 36.82
C VAL A 761 95.96 -23.67 36.72
N LYS A 762 96.56 -22.82 37.56
CA LYS A 762 98.01 -22.68 37.70
C LYS A 762 98.62 -23.93 38.31
N GLU A 763 98.10 -24.46 39.41
CA GLU A 763 98.50 -25.75 39.98
C GLU A 763 98.30 -26.91 39.01
N LYS A 764 97.20 -26.95 38.26
CA LYS A 764 97.00 -27.90 37.16
C LYS A 764 98.02 -27.70 36.04
N ASN A 765 98.35 -26.48 35.67
CA ASN A 765 99.34 -26.17 34.64
C ASN A 765 100.78 -26.37 35.14
N GLU A 766 101.02 -26.26 36.45
CA GLU A 766 102.27 -26.57 37.13
C GLU A 766 102.42 -28.06 37.37
N LEU A 767 101.33 -28.81 37.58
CA LEU A 767 101.27 -30.26 37.52
C LEU A 767 101.43 -30.76 36.09
N ILE A 768 100.84 -30.11 35.08
CA ILE A 768 101.09 -30.41 33.66
C ILE A 768 102.53 -30.06 33.30
N ASN A 769 103.08 -28.95 33.78
CA ASN A 769 104.49 -28.60 33.58
C ASN A 769 105.42 -29.52 34.37
N LEU A 770 105.05 -30.00 35.56
CA LEU A 770 105.83 -30.96 36.34
C LEU A 770 105.72 -32.37 35.74
N ILE A 771 104.58 -32.74 35.16
CA ILE A 771 104.42 -33.95 34.34
C ILE A 771 105.19 -33.80 33.02
N THR A 772 105.24 -32.62 32.42
CA THR A 772 106.01 -32.35 31.19
C THR A 772 107.51 -32.25 31.47
N VAL A 773 107.91 -31.76 32.65
CA VAL A 773 109.29 -31.79 33.15
C VAL A 773 109.65 -33.20 33.58
N LYS A 774 108.77 -33.98 34.21
CA LYS A 774 108.99 -35.41 34.49
C LYS A 774 108.97 -36.26 33.22
N HIS A 775 108.26 -35.84 32.17
CA HIS A 775 108.29 -36.46 30.85
C HIS A 775 109.56 -36.07 30.09
N ASN A 776 110.02 -34.82 30.17
CA ASN A 776 111.30 -34.37 29.64
C ASN A 776 112.49 -34.95 30.41
N GLU A 777 112.38 -35.12 31.73
CA GLU A 777 113.32 -35.90 32.55
C GLU A 777 113.25 -37.37 32.17
N SER A 778 112.07 -37.94 31.89
CA SER A 778 111.95 -39.34 31.40
C SER A 778 112.52 -39.51 29.99
N LEU A 779 112.41 -38.49 29.13
CA LEU A 779 113.05 -38.41 27.83
C LEU A 779 114.56 -38.17 27.96
N GLN A 780 115.03 -37.42 28.97
CA GLN A 780 116.44 -37.28 29.31
C GLN A 780 116.99 -38.55 29.97
N TYR A 781 116.21 -39.28 30.76
CA TYR A 781 116.56 -40.60 31.27
C TYR A 781 116.55 -41.62 30.14
N HIS A 782 115.67 -41.54 29.13
CA HIS A 782 115.76 -42.36 27.93
C HIS A 782 116.96 -41.98 27.05
N ALA A 783 117.25 -40.69 26.86
CA ALA A 783 118.41 -40.21 26.11
C ALA A 783 119.72 -40.54 26.84
N GLU A 784 119.75 -40.45 28.16
CA GLU A 784 120.90 -40.82 28.99
C GLU A 784 120.99 -42.34 29.16
N ILE A 785 119.91 -43.11 29.16
CA ILE A 785 119.96 -44.58 29.02
C ILE A 785 120.47 -44.96 27.63
N GLN A 786 120.15 -44.23 26.56
CA GLN A 786 120.77 -44.42 25.24
C GLN A 786 122.25 -44.01 25.24
N ARG A 787 122.62 -42.89 25.87
CA ARG A 787 124.02 -42.42 25.98
C ARG A 787 124.86 -43.33 26.87
N LEU A 788 124.30 -43.82 27.98
CA LEU A 788 124.90 -44.83 28.85
C LEU A 788 124.92 -46.21 28.21
N SER A 789 123.95 -46.56 27.35
CA SER A 789 124.03 -47.78 26.53
C SER A 789 125.18 -47.67 25.52
N GLN A 790 125.33 -46.52 24.84
CA GLN A 790 126.48 -46.25 23.97
C GLN A 790 127.80 -46.23 24.73
N LEU A 791 127.86 -45.61 25.91
CA LEU A 791 129.07 -45.60 26.76
C LEU A 791 129.38 -46.97 27.35
N LEU A 792 128.39 -47.78 27.74
CA LEU A 792 128.61 -49.16 28.17
C LEU A 792 129.13 -50.00 27.00
N GLN A 793 128.60 -49.78 25.79
CA GLN A 793 129.07 -50.38 24.54
C GLN A 793 130.44 -49.86 24.08
N GLN A 794 130.93 -48.74 24.65
CA GLN A 794 132.24 -48.14 24.37
C GLN A 794 133.30 -48.52 25.44
N GLU A 795 132.96 -48.49 26.72
CA GLU A 795 133.84 -48.88 27.84
C GLU A 795 134.08 -50.40 27.89
N MET A 796 133.13 -51.21 27.40
CA MET A 796 133.35 -52.63 27.09
C MET A 796 134.52 -52.89 26.11
N SER A 797 135.08 -51.84 25.48
CA SER A 797 136.25 -51.93 24.58
C SER A 797 137.57 -51.38 25.16
N LYS A 798 137.60 -50.86 26.41
CA LYS A 798 138.79 -50.19 26.98
C LYS A 798 139.09 -50.56 28.44
N THR A 799 139.84 -51.64 28.64
CA THR A 799 140.23 -52.12 29.99
C THR A 799 141.68 -51.79 30.36
N CYS A 800 141.88 -51.19 31.57
CA CYS A 800 143.09 -51.28 32.41
C CYS A 800 144.42 -50.63 31.88
N ALA A 801 145.47 -50.33 32.67
CA ALA A 801 145.70 -50.53 34.12
C ALA A 801 146.71 -49.53 34.76
N LYS A 802 146.39 -49.07 35.99
CA LYS A 802 147.22 -48.94 37.24
C LYS A 802 148.59 -48.21 37.30
N CYS A 803 148.84 -47.64 38.50
CA CYS A 803 150.03 -46.91 39.02
C CYS A 803 151.15 -47.87 39.55
N PRO A 804 152.23 -47.47 40.28
CA PRO A 804 152.64 -46.17 40.86
C PRO A 804 154.17 -45.83 40.61
N GLU A 805 155.07 -45.20 41.41
CA GLU A 805 155.11 -44.74 42.83
C GLU A 805 156.25 -43.71 43.17
N PHE A 806 156.00 -42.79 44.13
CA PHE A 806 156.88 -41.95 45.02
C PHE A 806 158.25 -41.27 44.67
N GLU A 807 158.61 -40.31 45.55
CA GLU A 807 159.93 -39.65 45.83
C GLU A 807 160.57 -38.69 44.79
N LYS A 808 161.30 -37.62 45.16
CA LYS A 808 161.30 -36.71 46.34
C LYS A 808 162.27 -35.53 46.06
N THR A 809 161.97 -34.34 46.61
CA THR A 809 162.91 -33.27 47.05
C THR A 809 164.08 -32.80 46.14
N LEU A 810 163.97 -31.51 45.74
CA LEU A 810 164.90 -30.43 46.19
C LEU A 810 166.39 -30.50 45.74
N HIS A 811 166.71 -29.89 44.60
CA HIS A 811 167.97 -29.13 44.38
C HIS A 811 167.84 -28.14 43.21
N ASP A 812 168.45 -26.95 43.37
CA ASP A 812 169.00 -26.01 42.37
C ASP A 812 168.15 -25.65 41.12
N TYR A 813 167.59 -24.45 40.97
CA TYR A 813 167.85 -23.14 41.61
C TYR A 813 169.18 -22.43 41.25
N GLN A 814 169.97 -22.90 40.27
CA GLN A 814 171.23 -22.23 39.88
C GLN A 814 171.40 -21.84 38.39
N ALA A 815 170.46 -22.18 37.49
CA ALA A 815 170.57 -21.88 36.06
C ALA A 815 169.97 -20.52 35.62
N PHE A 816 169.63 -19.62 36.56
CA PHE A 816 168.96 -18.32 36.29
C PHE A 816 169.82 -17.30 35.49
N ARG A 817 171.08 -17.61 35.15
CA ARG A 817 172.10 -16.60 34.82
C ARG A 817 172.38 -16.35 33.34
N THR A 818 171.86 -17.17 32.41
CA THR A 818 172.03 -16.97 30.96
C THR A 818 170.90 -16.14 30.31
N ARG A 819 169.80 -15.89 31.02
CA ARG A 819 168.55 -15.31 30.48
C ARG A 819 168.53 -13.77 30.37
N VAL A 820 169.70 -13.15 30.16
CA VAL A 820 169.85 -11.68 30.11
C VAL A 820 170.13 -11.17 28.69
N SER A 821 170.68 -12.01 27.80
CA SER A 821 171.08 -11.60 26.43
C SER A 821 169.92 -11.57 25.41
N GLU A 822 168.70 -11.91 25.81
CA GLU A 822 167.52 -12.02 24.93
C GLU A 822 166.51 -10.86 25.14
N LEU A 823 166.78 -9.94 26.07
CA LEU A 823 165.81 -8.93 26.52
C LEU A 823 165.75 -7.67 25.64
N GLU A 824 166.66 -7.50 24.68
CA GLU A 824 166.77 -6.28 23.87
C GLU A 824 165.83 -6.26 22.63
N ALA A 825 165.16 -7.37 22.31
CA ALA A 825 164.26 -7.51 21.15
C ALA A 825 162.75 -7.42 21.48
N LEU A 826 162.38 -7.12 22.73
CA LEU A 826 161.00 -7.09 23.19
C LEU A 826 160.14 -5.86 22.79
N PRO A 827 160.67 -4.62 22.62
CA PRO A 827 159.83 -3.44 22.36
C PRO A 827 158.98 -3.53 21.08
N ASP A 828 159.60 -3.82 19.93
CA ASP A 828 158.92 -3.84 18.63
C ASP A 828 157.80 -4.89 18.56
N GLN A 829 158.01 -6.02 19.23
CA GLN A 829 157.01 -7.09 19.33
C GLN A 829 155.83 -6.69 20.23
N ILE A 830 156.08 -5.91 21.28
CA ILE A 830 155.03 -5.34 22.13
C ILE A 830 154.19 -4.31 21.36
N ASP A 831 154.80 -3.41 20.58
CA ASP A 831 154.05 -2.38 19.85
C ASP A 831 153.25 -2.96 18.67
N CYS A 832 153.81 -3.95 17.95
CA CYS A 832 153.05 -4.69 16.93
C CYS A 832 151.88 -5.52 17.53
N LEU A 833 151.96 -5.91 18.81
CA LEU A 833 150.85 -6.52 19.54
C LEU A 833 149.82 -5.48 20.04
N LYS A 834 150.24 -4.28 20.46
CA LYS A 834 149.32 -3.17 20.78
C LYS A 834 148.51 -2.74 19.55
N GLU A 835 149.15 -2.59 18.40
CA GLU A 835 148.47 -2.20 17.16
C GLU A 835 147.42 -3.23 16.73
N LYS A 836 147.75 -4.53 16.81
CA LYS A 836 146.78 -5.63 16.62
C LYS A 836 145.67 -5.62 17.66
N SER A 837 145.98 -5.35 18.93
CA SER A 837 144.97 -5.23 19.99
C SER A 837 144.02 -4.06 19.75
N ASN A 838 144.52 -2.93 19.24
CA ASN A 838 143.72 -1.76 18.92
C ASN A 838 142.83 -2.00 17.69
N LEU A 839 143.35 -2.65 16.64
CA LEU A 839 142.55 -3.06 15.48
C LEU A 839 141.46 -4.07 15.86
N LEU A 840 141.76 -5.02 16.73
CA LEU A 840 140.79 -6.02 17.20
C LEU A 840 139.73 -5.39 18.13
N ALA A 841 140.12 -4.42 18.97
CA ALA A 841 139.18 -3.62 19.76
C ALA A 841 138.30 -2.71 18.88
N ALA A 842 138.83 -2.12 17.81
CA ALA A 842 138.07 -1.33 16.85
C ALA A 842 137.06 -2.19 16.08
N SER A 843 137.49 -3.35 15.56
CA SER A 843 136.62 -4.33 14.91
C SER A 843 135.54 -4.89 15.85
N LEU A 844 135.87 -5.14 17.12
CA LEU A 844 134.89 -5.55 18.13
C LEU A 844 133.87 -4.44 18.45
N LEU A 845 134.29 -3.17 18.41
CA LEU A 845 133.41 -2.02 18.61
C LEU A 845 132.52 -1.75 17.38
N GLU A 846 133.03 -1.96 16.18
CA GLU A 846 132.27 -1.96 14.92
C GLU A 846 131.22 -3.09 14.91
N GLU A 847 131.60 -4.32 15.26
CA GLU A 847 130.66 -5.43 15.45
C GLU A 847 129.62 -5.15 16.55
N GLN A 848 130.02 -4.53 17.67
CA GLN A 848 129.07 -4.12 18.70
C GLN A 848 128.11 -3.02 18.20
N GLN A 849 128.57 -2.13 17.32
CA GLN A 849 127.73 -1.10 16.69
C GLN A 849 126.78 -1.71 15.65
N ASN A 850 127.26 -2.64 14.82
CA ASN A 850 126.46 -3.40 13.86
C ASN A 850 125.40 -4.24 14.56
N ALA A 851 125.75 -4.93 15.65
CA ALA A 851 124.79 -5.65 16.49
C ALA A 851 123.72 -4.72 17.09
N LYS A 852 124.09 -3.50 17.52
CA LYS A 852 123.12 -2.47 17.98
C LYS A 852 122.22 -1.97 16.85
N VAL A 853 122.70 -1.85 15.61
CA VAL A 853 121.88 -1.50 14.44
C VAL A 853 120.91 -2.64 14.11
N LEU A 854 121.40 -3.87 13.96
CA LEU A 854 120.57 -5.06 13.72
C LEU A 854 119.50 -5.28 14.79
N VAL A 855 119.78 -4.95 16.07
CA VAL A 855 118.78 -4.99 17.14
C VAL A 855 117.70 -3.90 16.97
N ARG A 856 118.04 -2.69 16.51
CA ARG A 856 117.04 -1.67 16.17
C ARG A 856 116.21 -2.06 14.96
N GLU A 857 116.84 -2.50 13.88
CA GLU A 857 116.15 -2.95 12.66
C GLU A 857 115.19 -4.12 12.97
N LYS A 858 115.64 -5.09 13.77
CA LYS A 858 114.80 -6.20 14.26
C LYS A 858 113.65 -5.71 15.15
N GLN A 859 113.83 -4.63 15.91
CA GLN A 859 112.76 -4.04 16.70
C GLN A 859 111.76 -3.28 15.82
N GLU A 860 112.22 -2.44 14.90
CA GLU A 860 111.36 -1.78 13.92
C GLU A 860 110.56 -2.77 13.07
N LEU A 861 111.17 -3.90 12.67
CA LEU A 861 110.48 -4.96 11.93
C LEU A 861 109.44 -5.69 12.79
N ARG A 862 109.67 -5.86 14.10
CA ARG A 862 108.63 -6.33 15.03
C ARG A 862 107.50 -5.33 15.13
N ASP A 863 107.81 -4.06 15.35
CA ASP A 863 106.80 -3.01 15.56
C ASP A 863 105.95 -2.80 14.30
N LYS A 864 106.58 -2.85 13.11
CA LYS A 864 105.90 -2.90 11.80
C LYS A 864 105.02 -4.15 11.66
N ASN A 865 105.51 -5.33 12.05
CA ASN A 865 104.73 -6.58 11.98
C ASN A 865 103.54 -6.61 12.96
N VAL A 866 103.71 -6.07 14.19
CA VAL A 866 102.64 -5.95 15.18
C VAL A 866 101.58 -4.94 14.70
N ASN A 867 101.98 -3.83 14.09
CA ASN A 867 101.03 -2.88 13.50
C ASN A 867 100.29 -3.49 12.31
N LEU A 868 100.99 -4.17 11.39
CA LEU A 868 100.34 -4.92 10.30
C LEU A 868 99.40 -6.02 10.82
N THR A 869 99.72 -6.66 11.96
CA THR A 869 98.84 -7.64 12.59
C THR A 869 97.57 -6.98 13.11
N ARG A 870 97.68 -5.83 13.79
CA ARG A 870 96.52 -5.03 14.25
C ARG A 870 95.67 -4.51 13.09
N ASP A 871 96.29 -4.06 12.00
CA ASP A 871 95.58 -3.61 10.80
C ASP A 871 94.85 -4.78 10.12
N LEU A 872 95.45 -5.98 10.09
CA LEU A 872 94.79 -7.21 9.61
C LEU A 872 93.64 -7.67 10.54
N GLU A 873 93.80 -7.54 11.86
CA GLU A 873 92.73 -7.83 12.83
C GLU A 873 91.57 -6.85 12.69
N ARG A 874 91.87 -5.55 12.54
CA ARG A 874 90.87 -4.51 12.27
C ARG A 874 90.17 -4.71 10.92
N LEU A 875 90.90 -5.08 9.87
CA LEU A 875 90.32 -5.41 8.56
C LEU A 875 89.43 -6.65 8.63
N ARG A 876 89.82 -7.68 9.40
CA ARG A 876 88.98 -8.86 9.66
C ARG A 876 87.72 -8.52 10.44
N GLN A 877 87.82 -7.71 11.49
CA GLN A 877 86.67 -7.24 12.26
C GLN A 877 85.72 -6.39 11.40
N HIS A 878 86.24 -5.54 10.53
CA HIS A 878 85.42 -4.78 9.58
C HIS A 878 84.79 -5.66 8.50
N LEU A 879 85.49 -6.68 7.99
CA LEU A 879 84.91 -7.65 7.06
C LEU A 879 83.80 -8.47 7.71
N LEU A 880 84.03 -8.99 8.93
CA LEU A 880 83.02 -9.68 9.72
C LEU A 880 81.80 -8.78 9.98
N SER A 881 82.00 -7.55 10.47
CA SER A 881 80.90 -6.60 10.68
C SER A 881 80.11 -6.32 9.39
N VAL A 882 80.77 -6.24 8.23
CA VAL A 882 80.09 -6.03 6.94
C VAL A 882 79.37 -7.29 6.44
N GLU A 883 79.90 -8.48 6.70
CA GLU A 883 79.24 -9.76 6.40
C GLU A 883 78.05 -10.01 7.35
N GLU A 884 78.17 -9.62 8.62
CA GLU A 884 77.10 -9.61 9.64
C GLU A 884 76.00 -8.60 9.26
N ASP A 885 76.36 -7.36 8.88
CA ASP A 885 75.41 -6.35 8.39
C ASP A 885 74.69 -6.80 7.11
N GLN A 886 75.40 -7.43 6.16
CA GLN A 886 74.83 -7.93 4.91
C GLN A 886 73.94 -9.16 5.13
N THR A 887 74.29 -10.06 6.04
CA THR A 887 73.45 -11.22 6.37
C THR A 887 72.23 -10.81 7.17
N ALA A 888 72.34 -9.85 8.09
CA ALA A 888 71.19 -9.23 8.76
C ALA A 888 70.23 -8.58 7.75
N GLN A 889 70.75 -7.75 6.83
CA GLN A 889 69.94 -7.15 5.76
C GLN A 889 69.29 -8.21 4.85
N MET A 890 69.98 -9.31 4.53
CA MET A 890 69.41 -10.41 3.75
C MET A 890 68.27 -11.12 4.51
N VAL A 891 68.43 -11.33 5.82
CA VAL A 891 67.39 -11.93 6.68
C VAL A 891 66.17 -11.01 6.82
N ASP A 892 66.35 -9.69 6.99
CA ASP A 892 65.24 -8.75 7.03
C ASP A 892 64.53 -8.61 5.67
N LEU A 893 65.26 -8.63 4.54
CA LEU A 893 64.65 -8.67 3.22
C LEU A 893 63.89 -9.98 2.96
N GLN A 894 64.40 -11.11 3.44
CA GLN A 894 63.69 -12.39 3.39
C GLN A 894 62.43 -12.35 4.27
N ARG A 895 62.52 -11.83 5.50
CA ARG A 895 61.37 -11.67 6.40
C ARG A 895 60.29 -10.77 5.79
N GLN A 896 60.67 -9.61 5.24
CA GLN A 896 59.74 -8.75 4.50
C GLN A 896 59.12 -9.48 3.30
N THR A 897 59.92 -10.25 2.55
CA THR A 897 59.43 -11.04 1.41
C THR A 897 58.40 -12.09 1.83
N ASP A 898 58.61 -12.78 2.95
CA ASP A 898 57.67 -13.78 3.47
C ASP A 898 56.44 -13.12 4.14
N GLU A 899 56.60 -11.97 4.79
CA GLU A 899 55.46 -11.13 5.21
C GLU A 899 54.61 -10.68 4.01
N TYR A 900 55.22 -10.28 2.89
CA TYR A 900 54.49 -9.92 1.67
C TYR A 900 53.82 -11.13 1.01
N LYS A 901 54.43 -12.33 1.01
CA LYS A 901 53.76 -13.58 0.58
C LYS A 901 52.57 -13.90 1.47
N ASN A 902 52.70 -13.80 2.78
CA ASN A 902 51.61 -14.07 3.72
C ASN A 902 50.47 -13.07 3.52
N LYS A 903 50.76 -11.77 3.37
CA LYS A 903 49.78 -10.73 2.99
C LYS A 903 49.11 -11.04 1.64
N LEU A 904 49.87 -11.47 0.63
CA LEU A 904 49.32 -11.85 -0.68
C LEU A 904 48.38 -13.07 -0.59
N THR A 905 48.81 -14.16 0.03
CA THR A 905 47.96 -15.36 0.17
C THR A 905 46.73 -15.12 1.05
N HIS A 906 46.80 -14.20 2.01
CA HIS A 906 45.64 -13.76 2.79
C HIS A 906 44.65 -12.99 1.90
N LEU A 907 45.12 -12.01 1.12
CA LEU A 907 44.30 -11.26 0.17
C LEU A 907 43.71 -12.15 -0.94
N GLU A 908 44.44 -13.17 -1.41
CA GLU A 908 43.94 -14.18 -2.35
C GLU A 908 42.81 -15.02 -1.71
N GLN A 909 42.96 -15.42 -0.45
CA GLN A 909 41.90 -16.13 0.29
C GLN A 909 40.69 -15.22 0.55
N GLU A 910 40.87 -13.94 0.86
CA GLU A 910 39.79 -12.97 1.02
C GLU A 910 39.06 -12.71 -0.30
N ALA A 911 39.79 -12.56 -1.41
CA ALA A 911 39.22 -12.46 -2.76
C ALA A 911 38.47 -13.73 -3.18
N GLN A 912 38.96 -14.92 -2.79
CA GLN A 912 38.26 -16.17 -3.06
C GLN A 912 37.02 -16.34 -2.16
N LYS A 913 37.07 -15.93 -0.90
CA LYS A 913 35.90 -15.86 0.00
C LYS A 913 34.85 -14.89 -0.53
N SER A 914 35.23 -13.68 -0.93
CA SER A 914 34.30 -12.67 -1.44
C SER A 914 33.72 -13.07 -2.81
N SER A 915 34.50 -13.70 -3.69
CA SER A 915 34.00 -14.32 -4.93
C SER A 915 32.99 -15.45 -4.66
N THR A 916 33.25 -16.29 -3.65
CA THR A 916 32.32 -17.35 -3.21
C THR A 916 31.06 -16.76 -2.57
N ALA A 917 31.20 -15.69 -1.79
CA ALA A 917 30.08 -14.96 -1.20
C ALA A 917 29.21 -14.31 -2.29
N TYR A 918 29.83 -13.61 -3.25
CA TYR A 918 29.18 -12.97 -4.39
C TYR A 918 28.45 -13.99 -5.29
N THR A 919 29.09 -15.12 -5.63
CA THR A 919 28.40 -16.18 -6.39
C THR A 919 27.25 -16.79 -5.60
N SER A 920 27.39 -17.01 -4.28
CA SER A 920 26.27 -17.47 -3.44
C SER A 920 25.13 -16.45 -3.35
N ALA A 921 25.44 -15.16 -3.28
CA ALA A 921 24.46 -14.07 -3.23
C ALA A 921 23.76 -13.89 -4.58
N SER A 922 24.49 -14.01 -5.69
CA SER A 922 23.95 -14.04 -7.05
C SER A 922 23.01 -15.23 -7.27
N ILE A 923 23.38 -16.43 -6.79
CA ILE A 923 22.49 -17.61 -6.81
C ILE A 923 21.21 -17.36 -5.99
N ARG A 924 21.32 -16.83 -4.76
CA ARG A 924 20.14 -16.49 -3.94
C ARG A 924 19.26 -15.42 -4.61
N ALA A 925 19.87 -14.36 -5.14
CA ALA A 925 19.16 -13.30 -5.85
C ALA A 925 18.42 -13.84 -7.09
N ASN A 926 19.05 -14.74 -7.86
CA ASN A 926 18.42 -15.39 -9.00
C ASN A 926 17.28 -16.34 -8.58
N GLN A 927 17.44 -17.11 -7.49
CA GLN A 927 16.37 -17.93 -6.91
C GLN A 927 15.18 -17.07 -6.43
N HIS A 928 15.44 -15.91 -5.83
CA HIS A 928 14.39 -14.95 -5.47
C HIS A 928 13.72 -14.34 -6.72
N ALA A 929 14.48 -14.04 -7.78
CA ALA A 929 13.94 -13.55 -9.05
C ALA A 929 13.06 -14.60 -9.75
N GLU A 930 13.49 -15.86 -9.80
CA GLU A 930 12.70 -16.99 -10.31
C GLU A 930 11.43 -17.21 -9.48
N THR A 931 11.54 -17.14 -8.15
CA THR A 931 10.38 -17.22 -7.24
C THR A 931 9.39 -16.08 -7.52
N LEU A 932 9.87 -14.84 -7.63
CA LEU A 932 9.03 -13.67 -7.93
C LEU A 932 8.41 -13.77 -9.34
N GLN A 933 9.15 -14.31 -10.31
CA GLN A 933 8.65 -14.56 -11.67
C GLN A 933 7.52 -15.60 -11.68
N THR A 934 7.63 -16.70 -10.90
CA THR A 934 6.53 -17.67 -10.79
C THR A 934 5.31 -17.10 -10.07
N GLN A 935 5.49 -16.27 -9.05
CA GLN A 935 4.40 -15.54 -8.39
C GLN A 935 3.73 -14.55 -9.34
N TYR A 936 4.49 -13.78 -10.11
CA TYR A 936 3.97 -12.86 -11.13
C TYR A 936 3.20 -13.61 -12.23
N MET A 937 3.70 -14.77 -12.66
CA MET A 937 3.01 -15.62 -13.65
C MET A 937 1.68 -16.18 -13.10
N LEU A 938 1.65 -16.60 -11.83
CA LEU A 938 0.42 -17.05 -11.17
C LEU A 938 -0.59 -15.91 -11.02
N LEU A 939 -0.16 -14.71 -10.61
CA LEU A 939 -1.01 -13.52 -10.53
C LEU A 939 -1.52 -13.09 -11.91
N THR A 940 -0.70 -13.24 -12.95
CA THR A 940 -1.10 -13.01 -14.35
C THR A 940 -2.20 -14.00 -14.77
N GLN A 941 -2.04 -15.29 -14.48
CA GLN A 941 -3.09 -16.29 -14.73
C GLN A 941 -4.37 -15.97 -13.95
N GLN A 942 -4.27 -15.62 -12.66
CA GLN A 942 -5.43 -15.27 -11.83
C GLN A 942 -6.16 -14.02 -12.36
N ARG A 943 -5.43 -13.00 -12.83
CA ARG A 943 -5.99 -11.84 -13.53
C ARG A 943 -6.78 -12.26 -14.77
N ASP A 944 -6.22 -13.15 -15.60
CA ASP A 944 -6.84 -13.56 -16.86
C ASP A 944 -8.05 -14.50 -16.63
N GLU A 945 -7.99 -15.33 -15.59
CA GLU A 945 -9.14 -16.08 -15.08
C GLU A 945 -10.25 -15.18 -14.51
N LEU A 946 -9.90 -14.08 -13.83
CA LEU A 946 -10.88 -13.11 -13.33
C LEU A 946 -11.47 -12.28 -14.47
N SER A 947 -10.65 -11.87 -15.45
CA SER A 947 -11.08 -11.16 -16.66
C SER A 947 -12.06 -11.99 -17.49
N THR A 948 -11.78 -13.27 -17.70
CA THR A 948 -12.70 -14.20 -18.39
C THR A 948 -13.97 -14.48 -17.58
N LYS A 949 -13.90 -14.56 -16.25
CA LYS A 949 -15.08 -14.66 -15.37
C LYS A 949 -15.94 -13.39 -15.38
N LEU A 950 -15.31 -12.20 -15.45
CA LEU A 950 -15.98 -10.90 -15.56
C LEU A 950 -16.68 -10.75 -16.91
N SER A 951 -15.96 -10.98 -18.01
CA SER A 951 -16.55 -10.98 -19.37
C SER A 951 -17.72 -11.95 -19.45
N ALA A 952 -17.62 -13.16 -18.90
CA ALA A 952 -18.73 -14.11 -18.84
C ALA A 952 -19.89 -13.68 -17.90
N ALA A 953 -19.68 -12.74 -16.98
CA ALA A 953 -20.74 -12.15 -16.16
C ALA A 953 -21.44 -11.02 -16.92
N GLU A 954 -20.69 -10.11 -17.55
CA GLU A 954 -21.18 -9.07 -18.47
C GLU A 954 -22.03 -9.70 -19.60
N ASP A 955 -21.59 -10.84 -20.14
CA ASP A 955 -22.30 -11.62 -21.15
C ASP A 955 -23.62 -12.25 -20.66
N ARG A 956 -23.78 -12.44 -19.34
CA ARG A 956 -25.05 -12.88 -18.73
C ARG A 956 -25.94 -11.69 -18.40
N GLU A 957 -25.36 -10.59 -17.90
CA GLU A 957 -26.09 -9.35 -17.63
C GLU A 957 -26.71 -8.79 -18.91
N SER A 958 -25.95 -8.73 -20.00
CA SER A 958 -26.42 -8.35 -21.34
C SER A 958 -27.60 -9.23 -21.82
N LYS A 959 -27.52 -10.56 -21.62
CA LYS A 959 -28.61 -11.50 -21.95
C LYS A 959 -29.84 -11.29 -21.05
N ASN A 960 -29.65 -11.03 -19.76
CA ASN A 960 -30.72 -10.72 -18.82
C ASN A 960 -31.38 -9.37 -19.13
N GLN A 961 -30.61 -8.35 -19.50
CA GLN A 961 -31.09 -7.04 -19.92
C GLN A 961 -31.90 -7.16 -21.22
N ALA A 962 -31.42 -7.92 -22.21
CA ALA A 962 -32.17 -8.22 -23.42
C ALA A 962 -33.47 -9.00 -23.14
N ALA A 963 -33.45 -9.95 -22.21
CA ALA A 963 -34.65 -10.66 -21.77
C ALA A 963 -35.64 -9.74 -21.05
N LEU A 964 -35.17 -8.82 -20.21
CA LEU A 964 -35.98 -7.81 -19.53
C LEU A 964 -36.60 -6.82 -20.52
N ILE A 965 -35.85 -6.33 -21.51
CA ILE A 965 -36.36 -5.49 -22.60
C ILE A 965 -37.42 -6.24 -23.41
N ASN A 966 -37.21 -7.51 -23.72
CA ASN A 966 -38.22 -8.33 -24.41
C ASN A 966 -39.49 -8.51 -23.55
N LEU A 967 -39.35 -8.73 -22.24
CA LEU A 967 -40.47 -8.83 -21.30
C LEU A 967 -41.21 -7.49 -21.20
N GLN A 968 -40.50 -6.36 -21.13
CA GLN A 968 -41.09 -5.03 -21.12
C GLN A 968 -41.86 -4.77 -22.42
N CYS A 969 -41.27 -5.02 -23.59
CA CYS A 969 -41.96 -4.91 -24.88
C CYS A 969 -43.24 -5.76 -24.93
N ALA A 970 -43.20 -6.98 -24.39
CA ALA A 970 -44.38 -7.85 -24.29
C ALA A 970 -45.43 -7.29 -23.31
N LEU A 971 -45.03 -6.79 -22.15
CA LEU A 971 -45.92 -6.17 -21.16
C LEU A 971 -46.58 -4.90 -21.69
N GLU A 972 -45.81 -4.02 -22.34
CA GLU A 972 -46.36 -2.83 -23.01
C GLU A 972 -47.31 -3.21 -24.15
N GLN A 973 -47.04 -4.28 -24.89
CA GLN A 973 -47.95 -4.78 -25.93
C GLN A 973 -49.25 -5.32 -25.32
N PHE A 974 -49.18 -6.10 -24.23
CA PHE A 974 -50.36 -6.54 -23.47
C PHE A 974 -51.16 -5.37 -22.86
N GLN A 975 -50.48 -4.31 -22.39
CA GLN A 975 -51.13 -3.08 -21.93
C GLN A 975 -51.86 -2.39 -23.10
N ARG A 976 -51.16 -2.12 -24.21
CA ARG A 976 -51.74 -1.49 -25.41
C ARG A 976 -52.94 -2.27 -25.97
N ASP A 977 -52.89 -3.60 -25.96
CA ASP A 977 -54.01 -4.43 -26.43
C ASP A 977 -55.17 -4.46 -25.44
N LYS A 978 -54.91 -4.45 -24.12
CA LYS A 978 -55.97 -4.26 -23.12
C LYS A 978 -56.60 -2.87 -23.20
N ASP A 979 -55.82 -1.82 -23.42
CA ASP A 979 -56.33 -0.46 -23.59
C ASP A 979 -57.20 -0.37 -24.85
N ARG A 980 -56.79 -0.99 -25.97
CA ARG A 980 -57.63 -1.13 -27.18
C ARG A 980 -58.93 -1.87 -26.93
N ASP A 981 -58.92 -2.95 -26.13
CA ASP A 981 -60.15 -3.66 -25.76
C ASP A 981 -61.05 -2.87 -24.80
N VAL A 982 -60.47 -2.10 -23.88
CA VAL A 982 -61.20 -1.14 -23.00
C VAL A 982 -61.80 0.00 -23.82
N GLU A 983 -61.08 0.54 -24.80
CA GLU A 983 -61.61 1.53 -25.75
C GLU A 983 -62.72 0.92 -26.61
N ALA A 984 -62.53 -0.27 -27.17
CA ALA A 984 -63.51 -0.93 -28.02
C ALA A 984 -64.80 -1.29 -27.27
N THR A 985 -64.68 -1.79 -26.03
CA THR A 985 -65.83 -2.05 -25.15
C THR A 985 -66.51 -0.75 -24.72
N THR A 986 -65.76 0.29 -24.36
CA THR A 986 -66.29 1.63 -24.05
C THR A 986 -67.02 2.25 -25.24
N LEU A 987 -66.52 2.09 -26.47
CA LEU A 987 -67.20 2.53 -27.70
C LEU A 987 -68.49 1.75 -27.96
N ARG A 988 -68.51 0.43 -27.73
CA ARG A 988 -69.74 -0.39 -27.80
C ARG A 988 -70.78 0.09 -26.78
N ILE A 989 -70.38 0.37 -25.54
CA ILE A 989 -71.25 0.86 -24.47
C ILE A 989 -71.77 2.28 -24.78
N ARG A 990 -70.90 3.19 -25.23
CA ARG A 990 -71.31 4.54 -25.67
C ARG A 990 -72.33 4.47 -26.82
N LYS A 991 -72.08 3.61 -27.82
CA LYS A 991 -73.03 3.41 -28.92
C LYS A 991 -74.37 2.87 -28.43
N HIS A 992 -74.38 1.85 -27.56
CA HIS A 992 -75.61 1.31 -26.98
C HIS A 992 -76.37 2.39 -26.18
N LEU A 993 -75.68 3.24 -25.43
CA LEU A 993 -76.29 4.37 -24.72
C LEU A 993 -76.81 5.47 -25.66
N GLU A 994 -76.20 5.68 -26.83
CA GLU A 994 -76.75 6.57 -27.86
C GLU A 994 -77.98 5.99 -28.55
N ASP A 995 -77.95 4.70 -28.92
CA ASP A 995 -79.06 4.03 -29.60
C ASP A 995 -80.29 3.94 -28.65
N GLU A 996 -80.09 3.65 -27.36
CA GLU A 996 -81.12 3.76 -26.30
C GLU A 996 -81.62 5.20 -26.12
N ARG A 997 -80.74 6.21 -26.15
CA ARG A 997 -81.16 7.62 -26.09
C ARG A 997 -81.97 8.06 -27.30
N ARG A 998 -81.70 7.52 -28.50
CA ARG A 998 -82.53 7.74 -29.69
C ARG A 998 -83.88 7.06 -29.54
N ALA A 999 -83.92 5.77 -29.17
CA ALA A 999 -85.18 5.04 -28.92
C ALA A 999 -86.06 5.73 -27.87
N HIS A 1000 -85.47 6.17 -26.74
CA HIS A 1000 -86.18 6.98 -25.73
C HIS A 1000 -86.64 8.33 -26.29
N GLY A 1001 -85.82 8.99 -27.12
CA GLY A 1001 -86.20 10.22 -27.82
C GLY A 1001 -87.41 10.03 -28.73
N ASP A 1002 -87.39 8.97 -29.54
CA ASP A 1002 -88.47 8.61 -30.47
C ASP A 1002 -89.76 8.30 -29.70
N VAL A 1003 -89.69 7.47 -28.65
CA VAL A 1003 -90.83 7.20 -27.73
C VAL A 1003 -91.35 8.48 -27.08
N VAL A 1004 -90.49 9.42 -26.68
CA VAL A 1004 -90.92 10.74 -26.15
C VAL A 1004 -91.59 11.60 -27.24
N THR A 1005 -91.22 11.47 -28.52
CA THR A 1005 -91.97 12.12 -29.60
C THR A 1005 -93.30 11.42 -29.88
N GLU A 1006 -93.38 10.09 -29.83
CA GLU A 1006 -94.62 9.35 -29.97
C GLU A 1006 -95.60 9.67 -28.83
N VAL A 1007 -95.14 9.67 -27.57
CA VAL A 1007 -95.94 10.10 -26.41
C VAL A 1007 -96.44 11.54 -26.58
N ARG A 1008 -95.61 12.46 -27.10
CA ARG A 1008 -96.05 13.83 -27.41
C ARG A 1008 -97.11 13.87 -28.52
N ASN A 1009 -96.97 13.05 -29.56
CA ASN A 1009 -97.93 12.96 -30.66
C ASN A 1009 -99.26 12.37 -30.19
N LEU A 1010 -99.23 11.31 -29.36
CA LEU A 1010 -100.41 10.71 -28.73
C LEU A 1010 -101.09 11.69 -27.75
N GLN A 1011 -100.33 12.50 -27.01
CA GLN A 1011 -100.87 13.60 -26.19
C GLN A 1011 -101.54 14.68 -27.05
N GLY A 1012 -100.98 15.00 -28.23
CA GLY A 1012 -101.59 15.88 -29.23
C GLY A 1012 -102.91 15.33 -29.75
N GLN A 1013 -102.92 14.09 -30.25
CA GLN A 1013 -104.12 13.39 -30.71
C GLN A 1013 -105.19 13.27 -29.60
N LEU A 1014 -104.79 13.02 -28.35
CA LEU A 1014 -105.70 13.01 -27.21
C LEU A 1014 -106.30 14.40 -26.92
N LEU A 1015 -105.54 15.48 -27.14
CA LEU A 1015 -106.02 16.85 -26.97
C LEU A 1015 -106.98 17.23 -28.11
N GLU A 1016 -106.66 16.87 -29.35
CA GLU A 1016 -107.53 17.02 -30.53
C GLU A 1016 -108.82 16.19 -30.41
N ALA A 1017 -108.74 14.95 -29.91
CA ALA A 1017 -109.91 14.14 -29.61
C ALA A 1017 -110.77 14.77 -28.50
N LYS A 1018 -110.15 15.39 -27.48
CA LYS A 1018 -110.88 16.12 -26.43
C LYS A 1018 -111.56 17.39 -26.95
N THR A 1019 -110.90 18.19 -27.80
CA THR A 1019 -111.53 19.38 -28.40
C THR A 1019 -112.62 18.98 -29.41
N GLY A 1020 -112.43 17.90 -30.17
CA GLY A 1020 -113.45 17.29 -31.01
C GLY A 1020 -114.66 16.78 -30.22
N LEU A 1021 -114.44 16.14 -29.06
CA LEU A 1021 -115.52 15.69 -28.18
C LEU A 1021 -116.27 16.86 -27.53
N LEU A 1022 -115.58 17.94 -27.15
CA LEU A 1022 -116.22 19.18 -26.69
C LEU A 1022 -117.04 19.86 -27.80
N ALA A 1023 -116.56 19.83 -29.06
CA ALA A 1023 -117.31 20.30 -30.21
C ALA A 1023 -118.54 19.42 -30.49
N ALA A 1024 -118.42 18.09 -30.37
CA ALA A 1024 -119.53 17.15 -30.48
C ALA A 1024 -120.58 17.36 -29.37
N SER A 1025 -120.16 17.60 -28.12
CA SER A 1025 -121.05 17.97 -27.02
C SER A 1025 -121.82 19.26 -27.36
N ARG A 1026 -121.12 20.30 -27.81
CA ARG A 1026 -121.75 21.57 -28.22
C ARG A 1026 -122.74 21.42 -29.37
N ILE A 1027 -122.48 20.53 -30.32
CA ILE A 1027 -123.41 20.19 -31.40
C ILE A 1027 -124.61 19.39 -30.86
N SER A 1028 -124.41 18.53 -29.86
CA SER A 1028 -125.49 17.84 -29.16
C SER A 1028 -126.40 18.82 -28.41
N ASP A 1029 -125.84 19.80 -27.71
CA ASP A 1029 -126.59 20.87 -27.03
C ASP A 1029 -127.44 21.67 -28.04
N GLN A 1030 -126.86 22.01 -29.19
CA GLN A 1030 -127.55 22.70 -30.29
C GLN A 1030 -128.65 21.84 -30.92
N LEU A 1031 -128.44 20.52 -31.04
CA LEU A 1031 -129.42 19.58 -31.56
C LEU A 1031 -130.59 19.41 -30.59
N GLU A 1032 -130.33 19.32 -29.27
CA GLU A 1032 -131.37 19.25 -28.24
C GLU A 1032 -132.19 20.54 -28.21
N GLN A 1033 -131.54 21.71 -28.30
CA GLN A 1033 -132.23 23.00 -28.42
C GLN A 1033 -133.06 23.10 -29.72
N SER A 1034 -132.56 22.58 -30.84
CA SER A 1034 -133.31 22.47 -32.10
C SER A 1034 -134.52 21.53 -31.97
N GLN A 1035 -134.36 20.40 -31.27
CA GLN A 1035 -135.42 19.43 -31.04
C GLN A 1035 -136.51 19.96 -30.08
N ALA A 1036 -136.13 20.78 -29.10
CA ALA A 1036 -137.06 21.53 -28.26
C ALA A 1036 -137.84 22.58 -29.07
N ASN A 1037 -137.18 23.31 -29.97
CA ASN A 1037 -137.87 24.25 -30.88
C ASN A 1037 -138.84 23.52 -31.82
N LEU A 1038 -138.46 22.35 -32.34
CA LEU A 1038 -139.33 21.49 -33.16
C LEU A 1038 -140.52 20.92 -32.37
N SER A 1039 -140.37 20.63 -31.07
CA SER A 1039 -141.50 20.18 -30.24
C SER A 1039 -142.46 21.33 -29.96
N ALA A 1040 -141.97 22.53 -29.66
CA ALA A 1040 -142.78 23.74 -29.51
C ALA A 1040 -143.55 24.08 -30.80
N GLN A 1041 -142.90 24.05 -31.97
CA GLN A 1041 -143.57 24.27 -33.25
C GLN A 1041 -144.65 23.22 -33.54
N LYS A 1042 -144.43 21.94 -33.18
CA LYS A 1042 -145.48 20.90 -33.26
C LYS A 1042 -146.67 21.18 -32.34
N GLU A 1043 -146.42 21.68 -31.13
CA GLU A 1043 -147.49 22.06 -30.19
C GLU A 1043 -148.30 23.26 -30.71
N GLU A 1044 -147.66 24.25 -31.34
CA GLU A 1044 -148.37 25.34 -32.02
C GLU A 1044 -149.18 24.84 -33.23
N LEU A 1045 -148.63 23.92 -34.03
CA LEU A 1045 -149.33 23.27 -35.14
C LEU A 1045 -150.59 22.53 -34.64
N GLN A 1046 -150.48 21.80 -33.53
CA GLN A 1046 -151.62 21.14 -32.89
C GLN A 1046 -152.66 22.15 -32.38
N LYS A 1047 -152.24 23.26 -31.76
CA LYS A 1047 -153.13 24.36 -31.35
C LYS A 1047 -153.81 25.08 -32.52
N VAL A 1048 -153.22 25.05 -33.73
CA VAL A 1048 -153.86 25.53 -34.97
C VAL A 1048 -154.85 24.49 -35.51
N GLN A 1049 -154.48 23.21 -35.52
CA GLN A 1049 -155.38 22.11 -35.92
C GLN A 1049 -156.64 22.06 -35.06
N GLU A 1050 -156.51 22.29 -33.75
CA GLU A 1050 -157.62 22.46 -32.81
C GLU A 1050 -158.50 23.69 -33.08
N LYS A 1051 -157.95 24.75 -33.68
CA LYS A 1051 -158.74 25.94 -34.06
C LYS A 1051 -159.50 25.70 -35.36
N CYS A 1052 -158.89 25.03 -36.34
CA CYS A 1052 -159.55 24.66 -37.59
C CYS A 1052 -160.75 23.74 -37.34
N THR A 1053 -160.57 22.66 -36.59
CA THR A 1053 -161.65 21.72 -36.22
C THR A 1053 -162.79 22.40 -35.45
N LYS A 1054 -162.49 23.35 -34.56
CA LYS A 1054 -163.49 24.17 -33.84
C LYS A 1054 -164.19 25.24 -34.72
N LEU A 1055 -163.72 25.47 -35.94
CA LEU A 1055 -164.39 26.30 -36.96
C LEU A 1055 -165.21 25.43 -37.92
N GLU A 1056 -164.68 24.30 -38.37
CA GLU A 1056 -165.38 23.29 -39.19
C GLU A 1056 -166.67 22.83 -38.50
N GLN A 1057 -166.61 22.52 -37.20
CA GLN A 1057 -167.78 22.09 -36.43
C GLN A 1057 -168.89 23.15 -36.38
N LYS A 1058 -168.54 24.45 -36.37
CA LYS A 1058 -169.51 25.56 -36.38
C LYS A 1058 -170.14 25.82 -37.75
N LEU A 1059 -169.53 25.33 -38.84
CA LEU A 1059 -170.10 25.43 -40.18
C LEU A 1059 -171.23 24.40 -40.36
N ALA A 1060 -171.03 23.17 -39.92
CA ALA A 1060 -172.02 22.09 -40.01
C ALA A 1060 -173.33 22.39 -39.25
N ASP A 1061 -173.23 23.03 -38.07
CA ASP A 1061 -174.40 23.47 -37.29
C ASP A 1061 -175.25 24.55 -38.01
N ALA A 1062 -174.66 25.29 -38.95
CA ALA A 1062 -175.36 26.32 -39.72
C ALA A 1062 -176.05 25.76 -40.97
N GLU A 1063 -175.41 24.84 -41.69
CA GLU A 1063 -175.92 24.26 -42.94
C GLU A 1063 -177.20 23.43 -42.73
N THR A 1064 -177.26 22.68 -41.62
CA THR A 1064 -178.39 21.81 -41.27
C THR A 1064 -179.72 22.55 -41.03
N ASN A 1065 -179.71 23.86 -40.77
CA ASN A 1065 -180.90 24.63 -40.41
C ASN A 1065 -181.66 25.29 -41.58
N GLN A 1066 -181.14 25.26 -42.82
CA GLN A 1066 -181.79 25.93 -43.97
C GLN A 1066 -182.44 25.01 -45.02
N ALA A 1067 -182.04 23.73 -45.11
CA ALA A 1067 -182.47 22.85 -46.21
C ALA A 1067 -184.00 22.59 -46.26
N ASP A 1068 -184.58 22.08 -45.16
CA ASP A 1068 -185.91 21.43 -45.12
C ASP A 1068 -187.12 22.28 -45.57
N LYS A 1069 -187.00 23.61 -45.64
CA LYS A 1069 -188.13 24.51 -45.96
C LYS A 1069 -188.20 25.00 -47.40
N VAL A 1070 -187.11 24.98 -48.16
CA VAL A 1070 -187.07 25.60 -49.49
C VAL A 1070 -187.61 24.66 -50.57
N GLU A 1071 -187.09 23.43 -50.62
CA GLU A 1071 -187.34 22.48 -51.72
C GLU A 1071 -188.82 22.14 -51.92
N LYS A 1072 -189.52 21.86 -50.83
CA LYS A 1072 -190.93 21.40 -50.83
C LYS A 1072 -191.91 22.45 -51.37
N THR A 1073 -191.53 23.72 -51.32
CA THR A 1073 -192.30 24.84 -51.89
C THR A 1073 -191.94 25.05 -53.36
N LEU A 1074 -190.66 24.92 -53.72
CA LEU A 1074 -190.15 25.13 -55.07
C LEU A 1074 -190.69 24.09 -56.06
N ILE A 1075 -190.60 22.80 -55.70
CA ILE A 1075 -191.06 21.67 -56.55
C ILE A 1075 -192.56 21.78 -56.86
N LYS A 1076 -193.37 22.14 -55.86
CA LYS A 1076 -194.83 22.32 -56.04
C LYS A 1076 -195.16 23.38 -57.09
N ASN A 1077 -194.41 24.48 -57.12
CA ASN A 1077 -194.65 25.57 -58.07
C ASN A 1077 -194.20 25.21 -59.50
N LEU A 1078 -193.07 24.52 -59.67
CA LEU A 1078 -192.62 24.08 -61.00
C LEU A 1078 -193.61 23.10 -61.66
N VAL A 1079 -194.13 22.13 -60.89
CA VAL A 1079 -195.09 21.13 -61.42
C VAL A 1079 -196.43 21.78 -61.80
N ILE A 1080 -196.94 22.72 -61.00
CA ILE A 1080 -198.16 23.47 -61.34
C ILE A 1080 -197.94 24.32 -62.61
N GLY A 1081 -196.78 24.96 -62.76
CA GLY A 1081 -196.42 25.72 -63.96
C GLY A 1081 -196.41 24.87 -65.23
N TYR A 1082 -195.81 23.68 -65.19
CA TYR A 1082 -195.72 22.79 -66.34
C TYR A 1082 -197.10 22.32 -66.85
N VAL A 1083 -198.00 21.96 -65.94
CA VAL A 1083 -199.35 21.47 -66.29
C VAL A 1083 -200.27 22.61 -66.77
N SER A 1084 -200.12 23.82 -66.21
CA SER A 1084 -201.02 24.95 -66.47
C SER A 1084 -200.66 25.78 -67.71
N ALA A 1085 -199.48 25.57 -68.31
CA ALA A 1085 -199.03 26.34 -69.47
C ALA A 1085 -199.84 26.04 -70.76
N PRO A 1086 -200.46 27.05 -71.42
CA PRO A 1086 -201.24 26.83 -72.65
C PRO A 1086 -200.41 26.55 -73.92
N ASN A 1087 -199.14 26.99 -73.97
CA ASN A 1087 -198.30 26.92 -75.16
C ASN A 1087 -197.22 25.82 -75.09
N VAL A 1088 -196.80 25.36 -76.26
CA VAL A 1088 -195.80 24.27 -76.41
C VAL A 1088 -194.36 24.75 -76.13
N GLY A 1089 -194.05 26.00 -76.44
CA GLY A 1089 -192.72 26.58 -76.21
C GLY A 1089 -192.34 26.60 -74.73
N ASP A 1090 -193.20 27.17 -73.88
CA ASP A 1090 -192.97 27.33 -72.45
C ASP A 1090 -192.75 25.98 -71.74
N LYS A 1091 -193.49 24.95 -72.16
CA LYS A 1091 -193.31 23.57 -71.65
C LYS A 1091 -191.90 23.04 -71.90
N SER A 1092 -191.26 23.38 -73.01
CA SER A 1092 -189.88 22.96 -73.30
C SER A 1092 -188.83 23.64 -72.40
N GLN A 1093 -189.04 24.91 -72.02
CA GLN A 1093 -188.15 25.63 -71.10
C GLN A 1093 -188.37 25.19 -69.64
N ILE A 1094 -189.62 24.97 -69.24
CA ILE A 1094 -189.93 24.42 -67.91
C ILE A 1094 -189.35 23.01 -67.77
N LEU A 1095 -189.40 22.17 -68.82
CA LEU A 1095 -188.77 20.83 -68.78
C LEU A 1095 -187.24 20.91 -68.60
N LYS A 1096 -186.56 21.89 -69.21
CA LYS A 1096 -185.12 22.13 -69.00
C LYS A 1096 -184.79 22.60 -67.58
N LEU A 1097 -185.67 23.39 -66.96
CA LEU A 1097 -185.53 23.75 -65.55
C LEU A 1097 -185.71 22.51 -64.65
N ILE A 1098 -186.71 21.68 -64.93
CA ILE A 1098 -186.96 20.45 -64.19
C ILE A 1098 -185.77 19.48 -64.29
N SER A 1099 -185.17 19.31 -65.48
CA SER A 1099 -184.00 18.43 -65.64
C SER A 1099 -182.74 18.92 -64.89
N ALA A 1100 -182.61 20.23 -64.67
CA ALA A 1100 -181.49 20.84 -63.96
C ALA A 1100 -181.74 21.04 -62.45
N VAL A 1101 -182.94 20.68 -61.96
CA VAL A 1101 -183.31 20.71 -60.53
C VAL A 1101 -183.51 19.28 -59.98
N LEU A 1102 -183.54 18.27 -60.85
CA LEU A 1102 -183.64 16.84 -60.53
C LEU A 1102 -182.46 16.00 -61.06
N ASP A 1103 -181.37 16.66 -61.49
CA ASP A 1103 -180.11 16.06 -61.98
C ASP A 1103 -180.29 14.82 -62.89
N PHE A 1104 -181.11 14.95 -63.95
CA PHE A 1104 -181.36 13.83 -64.88
C PHE A 1104 -180.06 13.40 -65.58
N ASN A 1105 -179.70 12.13 -65.35
CA ASN A 1105 -178.43 11.55 -65.78
C ASN A 1105 -178.28 11.59 -67.31
N GLN A 1106 -177.04 11.55 -67.81
CA GLN A 1106 -176.68 11.81 -69.20
C GLN A 1106 -177.50 10.98 -70.21
N MET A 1107 -177.81 9.72 -69.90
CA MET A 1107 -178.63 8.84 -70.76
C MET A 1107 -180.13 9.18 -70.77
N GLU A 1108 -180.64 9.82 -69.72
CA GLU A 1108 -182.03 10.26 -69.63
C GLU A 1108 -182.20 11.61 -70.33
N SER A 1109 -181.25 12.53 -70.09
CA SER A 1109 -181.09 13.76 -70.87
C SER A 1109 -180.90 13.48 -72.37
N ASP A 1110 -180.21 12.42 -72.77
CA ASP A 1110 -180.05 12.02 -74.17
C ASP A 1110 -181.32 11.45 -74.82
N ARG A 1111 -182.27 10.90 -74.04
CA ARG A 1111 -183.63 10.58 -74.54
C ARG A 1111 -184.50 11.82 -74.74
N ILE A 1112 -184.07 12.97 -74.22
CA ILE A 1112 -184.79 14.26 -74.25
C ILE A 1112 -184.08 15.28 -75.18
N GLY A 1113 -182.81 15.05 -75.54
CA GLY A 1113 -182.17 15.55 -76.77
C GLY A 1113 -181.42 16.90 -76.69
N LEU A 1114 -180.52 17.11 -75.72
CA LEU A 1114 -179.90 18.43 -75.43
C LEU A 1114 -178.40 18.36 -75.00
N LYS A 1115 -177.51 19.24 -75.55
CA LYS A 1115 -176.04 19.47 -75.28
C LYS A 1115 -175.67 20.93 -75.72
N PRO A 1116 -174.41 21.47 -75.79
CA PRO A 1116 -173.05 21.02 -75.35
C PRO A 1116 -172.08 22.12 -74.74
N SER A 1117 -170.80 21.74 -74.46
CA SER A 1117 -169.53 22.51 -74.71
C SER A 1117 -168.89 23.57 -73.74
N GLN A 1118 -167.70 23.23 -73.18
CA GLN A 1118 -166.36 23.93 -73.16
C GLN A 1118 -166.09 25.38 -72.62
N ALA A 1119 -165.05 25.59 -71.75
CA ALA A 1119 -163.89 26.57 -71.87
C ALA A 1119 -163.20 27.13 -70.56
N TRP A 1120 -161.90 27.52 -70.68
CA TRP A 1120 -161.01 28.42 -69.84
C TRP A 1120 -160.52 28.00 -68.42
N GLY A 1121 -159.34 28.42 -67.87
CA GLY A 1121 -158.15 29.12 -68.44
C GLY A 1121 -157.07 29.66 -67.43
N THR A 1122 -155.82 29.92 -67.91
CA THR A 1122 -154.65 30.72 -67.35
C THR A 1122 -153.76 30.20 -66.17
N GLN A 1123 -152.45 30.53 -65.99
CA GLN A 1123 -151.30 30.87 -66.89
C GLN A 1123 -149.89 31.00 -66.17
N GLY A 1124 -148.80 30.43 -66.73
CA GLY A 1124 -147.34 30.70 -66.42
C GLY A 1124 -146.64 29.77 -65.39
N GLY A 1125 -145.29 29.63 -65.29
CA GLY A 1125 -144.12 30.01 -66.14
C GLY A 1125 -143.00 30.85 -65.43
N ASP A 1126 -141.66 30.71 -65.67
CA ASP A 1126 -140.85 29.64 -66.30
C ASP A 1126 -139.28 29.80 -66.16
N GLU A 1127 -138.51 28.77 -66.59
CA GLU A 1127 -137.08 28.65 -67.05
C GLU A 1127 -135.77 28.77 -66.18
N THR A 1128 -134.79 27.92 -66.55
CA THR A 1128 -133.29 27.89 -66.31
C THR A 1128 -132.67 27.01 -65.19
N GLN A 1129 -131.37 26.66 -65.35
CA GLN A 1129 -130.67 25.49 -64.78
C GLN A 1129 -129.83 25.80 -63.51
N GLY A 1130 -129.59 24.81 -62.63
CA GLY A 1130 -128.68 25.02 -61.48
C GLY A 1130 -128.22 23.82 -60.63
N LEU A 1131 -127.19 24.11 -59.83
CA LEU A 1131 -126.65 23.35 -58.68
C LEU A 1131 -126.00 21.96 -58.91
N ALA A 1132 -126.77 20.91 -59.22
CA ALA A 1132 -126.32 19.52 -58.96
C ALA A 1132 -124.99 19.14 -59.66
N GLN A 1133 -124.83 19.51 -60.93
CA GLN A 1133 -123.63 19.20 -61.71
C GLN A 1133 -122.44 20.16 -61.45
N ALA A 1134 -122.69 21.29 -60.77
CA ALA A 1134 -121.62 22.16 -60.27
C ALA A 1134 -121.02 21.62 -58.97
N PHE A 1135 -121.82 20.97 -58.11
CA PHE A 1135 -121.39 20.45 -56.82
C PHE A 1135 -120.39 19.28 -56.95
N VAL A 1136 -120.59 18.38 -57.92
CA VAL A 1136 -119.63 17.29 -58.20
C VAL A 1136 -118.29 17.85 -58.68
N LYS A 1137 -118.32 18.82 -59.61
CA LYS A 1137 -117.12 19.53 -60.11
C LYS A 1137 -116.44 20.45 -59.10
N PHE A 1138 -117.04 20.68 -57.92
CA PHE A 1138 -116.43 21.38 -56.81
C PHE A 1138 -115.55 20.42 -55.99
N LEU A 1139 -116.10 19.27 -55.59
CA LEU A 1139 -115.40 18.26 -54.78
C LEU A 1139 -114.15 17.68 -55.48
N GLU A 1140 -114.21 17.47 -56.80
CA GLU A 1140 -113.05 17.03 -57.60
C GLU A 1140 -111.91 18.06 -57.68
N LYS A 1141 -112.18 19.34 -57.33
CA LYS A 1141 -111.24 20.46 -57.54
C LYS A 1141 -110.46 20.89 -56.31
N GLU A 1142 -110.87 20.46 -55.12
CA GLU A 1142 -110.23 20.83 -53.84
C GLU A 1142 -109.13 19.84 -53.41
N SER A 1143 -109.01 18.69 -54.09
CA SER A 1143 -108.18 17.55 -53.69
C SER A 1143 -106.71 17.58 -54.18
N GLN A 1144 -106.15 18.74 -54.57
CA GLN A 1144 -104.75 18.84 -55.02
C GLN A 1144 -104.04 20.13 -54.52
N PRO A 1145 -102.94 20.03 -53.75
CA PRO A 1145 -102.26 21.20 -53.19
C PRO A 1145 -101.16 21.76 -54.11
N ARG A 1146 -101.25 23.03 -54.54
CA ARG A 1146 -100.09 23.74 -55.14
C ARG A 1146 -100.06 25.26 -54.86
N GLN A 1147 -99.50 25.60 -53.69
CA GLN A 1147 -98.66 26.77 -53.35
C GLN A 1147 -99.00 28.20 -53.86
N GLN A 1148 -99.22 29.11 -52.89
CA GLN A 1148 -98.79 30.54 -52.87
C GLN A 1148 -99.52 31.52 -53.85
N PRO A 1149 -99.37 32.87 -53.75
CA PRO A 1149 -98.46 33.67 -52.90
C PRO A 1149 -99.04 34.92 -52.16
N THR A 1150 -98.21 35.48 -51.27
CA THR A 1150 -98.01 36.91 -50.87
C THR A 1150 -99.17 37.94 -50.76
N ALA A 1151 -99.18 38.66 -49.63
CA ALA A 1151 -99.55 40.09 -49.56
C ALA A 1151 -98.61 40.86 -48.59
N ALA A 1152 -98.52 42.19 -48.75
CA ALA A 1152 -97.57 43.13 -48.12
C ALA A 1152 -97.27 42.92 -46.61
N SER A 1153 -96.04 43.09 -46.10
CA SER A 1153 -95.03 44.16 -46.26
C SER A 1153 -95.29 45.46 -45.49
N LEU A 1154 -94.68 45.57 -44.30
CA LEU A 1154 -93.98 46.79 -43.89
C LEU A 1154 -92.55 46.42 -43.43
N LEU A 1155 -91.62 47.35 -43.67
CA LEU A 1155 -90.16 47.21 -43.56
C LEU A 1155 -89.66 47.72 -42.18
N ASN A 1156 -88.39 47.58 -41.76
CA ASN A 1156 -87.30 46.60 -41.96
C ASN A 1156 -86.06 47.16 -41.23
N ILE A 1157 -85.38 46.39 -40.36
CA ILE A 1157 -83.98 46.67 -39.98
C ILE A 1157 -83.17 45.35 -39.96
N SER A 1158 -82.13 45.34 -40.78
CA SER A 1158 -81.09 44.31 -41.01
C SER A 1158 -79.92 44.45 -40.01
N HIS A 1159 -78.94 43.54 -39.87
CA HIS A 1159 -78.74 42.12 -40.25
C HIS A 1159 -77.47 41.59 -39.54
N THR A 1160 -77.47 40.33 -39.09
CA THR A 1160 -76.28 39.44 -39.03
C THR A 1160 -76.72 37.98 -39.19
N LYS A 1161 -75.85 37.06 -39.64
CA LYS A 1161 -76.20 35.67 -40.02
C LYS A 1161 -75.40 34.59 -39.30
N SER A 1162 -76.08 33.55 -38.85
CA SER A 1162 -75.62 32.14 -38.67
C SER A 1162 -76.88 31.25 -38.45
N PRO A 1163 -76.81 29.90 -38.39
CA PRO A 1163 -75.71 28.96 -38.67
C PRO A 1163 -76.08 27.86 -39.70
N ASN A 1164 -75.32 26.74 -39.68
CA ASN A 1164 -75.55 25.41 -40.32
C ASN A 1164 -75.27 25.21 -41.83
N PRO A 1165 -74.46 24.17 -42.17
CA PRO A 1165 -74.46 23.49 -43.46
C PRO A 1165 -74.96 22.02 -43.39
N LYS A 1166 -75.27 21.44 -44.57
CA LYS A 1166 -75.37 20.00 -44.83
C LYS A 1166 -74.47 19.61 -46.04
N THR A 1167 -74.38 18.31 -46.27
CA THR A 1167 -73.66 17.53 -47.31
C THR A 1167 -73.85 17.94 -48.81
N PRO A 1168 -73.04 17.42 -49.77
CA PRO A 1168 -72.79 18.00 -51.12
C PRO A 1168 -73.74 17.44 -52.23
N PRO A 1169 -73.62 17.78 -53.55
CA PRO A 1169 -72.60 17.23 -54.49
C PRO A 1169 -72.20 18.09 -55.76
N GLU A 1170 -71.45 17.42 -56.67
CA GLU A 1170 -70.90 17.65 -58.05
C GLU A 1170 -71.84 18.13 -59.21
N PRO A 1171 -71.50 18.17 -60.56
CA PRO A 1171 -70.30 17.69 -61.35
C PRO A 1171 -69.75 18.56 -62.56
N ALA A 1172 -68.74 18.02 -63.29
CA ALA A 1172 -68.41 18.15 -64.76
C ALA A 1172 -67.60 19.37 -65.33
N ALA A 1173 -66.76 19.28 -66.40
CA ALA A 1173 -66.08 18.15 -67.11
C ALA A 1173 -64.96 18.59 -68.13
N ALA A 1174 -63.98 17.70 -68.42
CA ALA A 1174 -63.17 17.46 -69.67
C ALA A 1174 -62.36 18.59 -70.40
N ALA A 1175 -61.20 18.36 -71.07
CA ALA A 1175 -60.25 17.21 -71.09
C ALA A 1175 -58.75 17.54 -71.49
N PRO A 1176 -58.11 17.15 -72.65
CA PRO A 1176 -56.77 16.51 -72.59
C PRO A 1176 -55.64 16.92 -73.60
N VAL A 1177 -54.51 16.18 -73.57
CA VAL A 1177 -53.27 16.15 -74.44
C VAL A 1177 -52.18 17.20 -74.07
N GLN A 1178 -51.00 16.92 -73.44
CA GLN A 1178 -49.88 15.92 -73.55
C GLN A 1178 -48.65 16.40 -74.40
N PRO A 1179 -47.38 15.93 -74.20
CA PRO A 1179 -46.85 14.87 -73.28
C PRO A 1179 -45.47 15.15 -72.55
N ILE A 1180 -44.96 14.12 -71.81
CA ILE A 1180 -43.58 13.84 -71.27
C ILE A 1180 -42.94 14.80 -70.22
N LEU A 1181 -42.18 14.39 -69.17
CA LEU A 1181 -41.50 13.13 -68.73
C LEU A 1181 -41.58 12.88 -67.19
N LEU A 1182 -41.68 11.60 -66.75
CA LEU A 1182 -41.07 10.92 -65.55
C LEU A 1182 -41.29 11.46 -64.10
N SER A 1183 -41.19 10.71 -62.97
CA SER A 1183 -41.43 9.28 -62.56
C SER A 1183 -40.88 9.07 -61.11
N ASP A 1184 -41.39 8.25 -60.17
CA ASP A 1184 -42.66 7.52 -60.03
C ASP A 1184 -42.91 6.99 -58.58
N ASN A 1185 -44.16 6.57 -58.35
CA ASN A 1185 -44.78 5.60 -57.39
C ASN A 1185 -43.95 4.54 -56.59
N ILE A 1186 -44.44 3.86 -55.52
CA ILE A 1186 -45.80 3.65 -54.95
C ILE A 1186 -45.74 3.38 -53.42
N LEU A 1187 -46.83 3.61 -52.68
CA LEU A 1187 -47.05 3.06 -51.32
C LEU A 1187 -48.53 2.64 -51.08
N GLN A 1188 -48.91 1.41 -51.44
CA GLN A 1188 -50.14 0.75 -50.95
C GLN A 1188 -50.23 -0.72 -51.42
N ALA A 1189 -50.44 -1.66 -50.47
CA ALA A 1189 -51.06 -2.96 -50.72
C ALA A 1189 -51.50 -3.61 -49.39
N LEU A 1190 -52.60 -4.37 -49.40
CA LEU A 1190 -53.06 -5.21 -48.31
C LEU A 1190 -52.63 -6.69 -48.54
N SER A 1191 -52.66 -7.51 -47.50
CA SER A 1191 -52.46 -8.97 -47.57
C SER A 1191 -53.63 -9.69 -48.29
N PRO A 1192 -53.53 -10.99 -48.64
CA PRO A 1192 -52.34 -11.84 -48.81
C PRO A 1192 -52.28 -12.46 -50.25
N PRO A 1193 -51.35 -13.41 -50.50
CA PRO A 1193 -51.85 -14.76 -50.79
C PRO A 1193 -51.10 -15.89 -50.07
N ARG A 1194 -51.74 -17.06 -49.99
CA ARG A 1194 -51.08 -18.31 -49.56
C ARG A 1194 -50.05 -18.77 -50.58
N ASN A 1195 -48.89 -19.23 -50.11
CA ASN A 1195 -48.25 -20.47 -50.57
C ASN A 1195 -47.30 -20.98 -49.47
N SER A 1196 -47.14 -22.31 -49.40
CA SER A 1196 -46.45 -23.01 -48.31
C SER A 1196 -44.98 -23.32 -48.60
N SER A 1197 -44.17 -23.52 -47.54
CA SER A 1197 -42.70 -23.72 -47.55
C SER A 1197 -41.91 -22.48 -48.06
N THR A 1198 -40.70 -22.16 -47.60
CA THR A 1198 -39.59 -23.06 -47.25
C THR A 1198 -38.64 -22.44 -46.19
N ILE A 1199 -39.14 -22.09 -44.98
CA ILE A 1199 -38.29 -21.62 -43.86
C ILE A 1199 -38.62 -22.40 -42.58
N LEU A 1200 -38.41 -23.72 -42.66
CA LEU A 1200 -38.39 -24.66 -41.53
C LEU A 1200 -37.24 -25.66 -41.79
N LYS A 1201 -36.01 -25.15 -41.82
CA LYS A 1201 -34.82 -25.95 -42.11
C LYS A 1201 -33.51 -25.48 -41.47
N ASP A 1202 -33.40 -24.19 -41.14
CA ASP A 1202 -32.13 -23.58 -40.69
C ASP A 1202 -32.10 -23.31 -39.16
N ILE A 1203 -32.96 -23.98 -38.39
CA ILE A 1203 -32.94 -23.99 -36.90
C ILE A 1203 -33.08 -25.45 -36.40
N LEU A 1204 -32.32 -26.36 -37.01
CA LEU A 1204 -32.21 -27.76 -36.56
C LEU A 1204 -30.86 -28.41 -36.93
N ASN A 1205 -29.83 -27.59 -37.10
CA ASN A 1205 -28.43 -27.98 -37.25
C ASN A 1205 -27.58 -26.94 -36.51
N ASP A 1206 -27.32 -27.18 -35.23
CA ASP A 1206 -26.06 -26.87 -34.56
C ASP A 1206 -26.03 -27.65 -33.23
N THR A 1207 -25.07 -28.56 -33.11
CA THR A 1207 -24.79 -29.44 -31.97
C THR A 1207 -23.29 -29.53 -31.78
#